data_AF-A0A972U9Z2-F1
#
_entry.id   AF-A0A972U9Z2-F1
#
_cell.length_a   1.000
_cell.length_b   1.000
_cell.length_c   1.000
_cell.angle_alpha   90.00
_cell.angle_beta   90.00
_cell.angle_gamma   90.00
#
_symmetry.space_group_name_H-M   'P 1'
#
loop_
_entity.id
_entity.type
_entity.pdbx_description
1 polymer ?
#
loop_
_entity_poly.entity_id
_entity_poly.type
_entity_poly.pdbx_seq_one_letter_code
_entity_poly.pdbx_strand_id
1 'polypeptide(L)'
;MNTTRQRSATIYTAAAILLVAAMARASYPAAPLPARPTPLPALPAGFSPCTPPVSENAPNSDAPALAEWTRSNEPGDTLALTGSRLTAFSGDEAGRDSQFIVFGQTATDAVTADADIQRISGQQVAISLPSSLPTPALYMVWPKNEHGFGAPALLNQTEAWWIGPDTVTRQETVSVFGRNLTAGDEGTTSWIYLQAADDSGLWLPSSAANPYKADFTIPANTGSGSYRVWVHNSLGGQYGWSGPLSLTVDNGVSWTGPEIDVTAYGATGDGITDDYAAIDAAIHAAKGIPGSTLIFPQGTYLVSHTIDGIPDHTRLRGAGMDLTTIAAHPGFTTDGFGLLFGSMEKVAFEDLTFDTKGRVSGVLGNNVAYIRDSSRVQFTNVRFQQVEAGSFTTIVDVHHCRLITFRGCDFIVANGLFLGAAEQVFIEGCDFRGIHDNNALIVDRGGHDISIVGCTAADYDASDPTDGSGWCQGRFVAGFGAWGAMRNHYFGGNRTTDLTVRPGFDDQNTGEHFMYEALDTLYRGTAVAAGASTVQLAGLTSDCIDTILVIVDGTGMGQSRAVNDFDASTSTVTVDEPWRVRPATDSIIMIGNYMSRMAVYDNSFDGKERAVTNETHIAAAGVEPYGGCVDLVVARNRFHQLRIGISNWSLALDTAANGSLNLQPNYFNLFTDNEFEHCRSGIGSRAASWSSTPEIDDVGILGNVYRANHMSDLIETAFSSESWIDGSAVDMCVYDQNTATNVGMAFWCETSGIQNHILVGNHFESPDGAELAMVLQPDHRPALRGNVWEGFAADSGVAPGAILELPQRTLSLSCALGQDKEGTIQVWNSGTTPLGWQATTSSEWLEILTPNGTILDQRCSGALVMKADTAGLQPGRYLATVTIGSAGQTRQITVELIAGLSGDAPPPLIAFDSPEATSTGQGVVQWLNEYGVSTNSASDLDSDGDGMTLLEEYAYNMDPTVASREDAPRLQAGPTPGTIHYEFNRARAELTYKVERCTDLRSGNWTTVATNPGTVGTRVSLAVTPEPQSSCGFFRLAILYP
;
A
#
# COMPACT_ATOMS: atom_id res chain seq x y z
N MET A 1 -0.15 33.41 71.88
CA MET A 1 -0.81 32.09 71.92
C MET A 1 -1.31 31.78 70.52
N ASN A 2 -0.73 30.75 69.90
CA ASN A 2 -1.30 29.75 68.96
C ASN A 2 -2.74 29.99 68.45
N THR A 3 -3.12 29.77 67.18
CA THR A 3 -2.64 28.79 66.17
C THR A 3 -3.32 29.04 64.81
N THR A 4 -2.58 28.77 63.72
CA THR A 4 -3.00 28.15 62.43
C THR A 4 -4.14 28.74 61.58
N ARG A 5 -3.79 29.19 60.36
CA ARG A 5 -4.57 28.92 59.11
C ARG A 5 -3.69 29.20 57.88
N GLN A 6 -3.06 28.14 57.36
CA GLN A 6 -2.48 28.11 56.01
C GLN A 6 -2.87 26.75 55.43
N ARG A 7 -3.78 26.74 54.44
CA ARG A 7 -4.13 25.66 53.49
C ARG A 7 -5.46 26.04 52.84
N SER A 8 -5.46 26.51 51.59
CA SER A 8 -6.60 26.47 50.64
C SER A 8 -6.28 27.02 49.23
N ALA A 9 -5.13 27.67 49.00
CA ALA A 9 -4.84 28.33 47.72
C ALA A 9 -4.21 27.44 46.62
N THR A 10 -4.02 26.13 46.85
CA THR A 10 -3.26 25.25 45.92
C THR A 10 -4.15 24.24 45.18
N ILE A 11 -5.46 24.19 45.45
CA ILE A 11 -6.35 23.15 44.91
C ILE A 11 -7.10 23.62 43.63
N TYR A 12 -7.33 24.91 43.44
CA TYR A 12 -8.13 25.41 42.32
C TYR A 12 -7.38 25.57 40.99
N THR A 13 -6.05 25.76 41.01
CA THR A 13 -5.24 25.90 39.79
C THR A 13 -5.02 24.57 39.07
N ALA A 14 -5.04 23.45 39.79
CA ALA A 14 -4.88 22.12 39.20
C ALA A 14 -6.14 21.64 38.46
N ALA A 15 -7.33 21.95 38.99
CA ALA A 15 -8.61 21.54 38.39
C ALA A 15 -8.89 22.22 37.04
N ALA A 16 -8.51 23.49 36.88
CA ALA A 16 -8.66 24.22 35.61
C ALA A 16 -7.70 23.71 34.52
N ILE A 17 -6.46 23.37 34.88
CA ILE A 17 -5.48 22.78 33.95
C ILE A 17 -5.90 21.36 33.52
N LEU A 18 -6.54 20.60 34.41
CA LEU A 18 -7.07 19.26 34.11
C LEU A 18 -8.32 19.28 33.22
N LEU A 19 -9.14 20.33 33.27
CA LEU A 19 -10.32 20.45 32.42
C LEU A 19 -9.96 20.76 30.95
N VAL A 20 -8.91 21.56 30.71
CA VAL A 20 -8.39 21.84 29.35
C VAL A 20 -7.77 20.59 28.73
N ALA A 21 -7.11 19.74 29.51
CA ALA A 21 -6.53 18.49 29.02
C ALA A 21 -7.58 17.40 28.71
N ALA A 22 -8.74 17.41 29.38
CA ALA A 22 -9.82 16.45 29.17
C ALA A 22 -10.81 16.86 28.05
N MET A 23 -10.85 18.13 27.67
CA MET A 23 -11.75 18.67 26.64
C MET A 23 -11.04 19.15 25.36
N ALA A 24 -9.71 19.13 25.31
CA ALA A 24 -9.03 19.17 24.03
C ALA A 24 -9.48 17.94 23.24
N ARG A 25 -10.27 18.13 22.16
CA ARG A 25 -10.38 17.12 21.10
C ARG A 25 -8.95 16.64 20.87
N ALA A 26 -8.68 15.34 21.04
CA ALA A 26 -7.36 14.80 20.78
C ALA A 26 -7.01 15.17 19.34
N SER A 27 -6.17 16.18 19.18
CA SER A 27 -5.81 16.70 17.88
C SER A 27 -4.58 15.92 17.46
N TYR A 28 -4.78 14.91 16.61
CA TYR A 28 -3.71 14.03 16.19
C TYR A 28 -2.67 14.81 15.35
N PRO A 29 -1.40 14.41 15.31
CA PRO A 29 -0.43 15.03 14.42
C PRO A 29 -0.91 14.97 12.96
N ALA A 30 -0.86 16.10 12.25
CA ALA A 30 -1.24 16.13 10.85
C ALA A 30 -0.34 15.23 9.99
N ALA A 31 -0.94 14.51 9.03
CA ALA A 31 -0.18 13.82 8.00
C ALA A 31 0.53 14.84 7.10
N PRO A 32 1.79 14.60 6.70
CA PRO A 32 2.38 15.32 5.58
C PRO A 32 1.47 15.24 4.36
N LEU A 33 1.21 16.38 3.71
CA LEU A 33 0.40 16.39 2.50
C LEU A 33 1.21 15.74 1.37
N PRO A 34 0.60 14.82 0.59
CA PRO A 34 1.27 14.27 -0.57
C PRO A 34 1.53 15.35 -1.61
N ALA A 35 2.49 15.07 -2.50
CA ALA A 35 2.68 15.89 -3.69
C ALA A 35 1.35 16.00 -4.44
N ARG A 36 1.02 17.22 -4.87
CA ARG A 36 -0.27 17.54 -5.50
C ARG A 36 -0.13 18.73 -6.47
N PRO A 37 -1.06 18.90 -7.42
CA PRO A 37 -0.98 19.98 -8.38
C PRO A 37 -0.92 21.35 -7.70
N THR A 38 -0.13 22.25 -8.27
CA THR A 38 -0.05 23.66 -7.86
C THR A 38 -0.27 24.53 -9.09
N PRO A 39 -1.30 25.40 -9.15
CA PRO A 39 -2.34 25.59 -8.12
C PRO A 39 -3.23 24.33 -7.99
N LEU A 40 -3.80 24.14 -6.80
CA LEU A 40 -4.67 22.99 -6.52
C LEU A 40 -6.00 23.14 -7.29
N PRO A 41 -6.36 22.22 -8.19
CA PRO A 41 -7.64 22.27 -8.87
C PRO A 41 -8.79 21.96 -7.91
N ALA A 42 -9.98 22.49 -8.22
CA ALA A 42 -11.20 22.02 -7.57
C ALA A 42 -11.37 20.52 -7.84
N LEU A 43 -11.63 19.75 -6.78
CA LEU A 43 -11.92 18.32 -6.92
C LEU A 43 -13.27 18.13 -7.64
N PRO A 44 -13.38 17.13 -8.54
CA PRO A 44 -14.65 16.76 -9.15
C PRO A 44 -15.73 16.46 -8.11
N ALA A 45 -16.99 16.68 -8.49
CA ALA A 45 -18.12 16.39 -7.62
C ALA A 45 -18.19 14.89 -7.29
N GLY A 46 -18.48 14.57 -6.02
CA GLY A 46 -18.59 13.19 -5.54
C GLY A 46 -17.32 12.62 -4.91
N PHE A 47 -16.20 13.35 -4.92
CA PHE A 47 -15.00 12.92 -4.20
C PHE A 47 -15.25 12.94 -2.69
N SER A 48 -14.82 11.87 -2.01
CA SER A 48 -14.93 11.78 -0.56
C SER A 48 -14.02 12.82 0.10
N PRO A 49 -14.54 13.64 1.04
CA PRO A 49 -13.71 14.53 1.84
C PRO A 49 -12.81 13.72 2.77
N CYS A 50 -11.74 14.36 3.26
CA CYS A 50 -10.93 13.82 4.34
C CYS A 50 -10.49 14.98 5.25
N THR A 51 -11.23 15.13 6.34
CA THR A 51 -11.06 16.16 7.37
C THR A 51 -10.78 15.47 8.70
N PRO A 52 -9.59 14.84 8.85
CA PRO A 52 -9.22 14.17 10.09
C PRO A 52 -9.12 15.19 11.24
N PRO A 53 -9.39 14.80 12.49
CA PRO A 53 -9.31 15.69 13.66
C PRO A 53 -7.84 15.91 14.06
N VAL A 54 -7.08 16.64 13.26
CA VAL A 54 -5.64 16.88 13.43
C VAL A 54 -5.32 18.27 14.01
N SER A 55 -4.13 18.42 14.58
CA SER A 55 -3.49 19.72 14.85
C SER A 55 -2.23 19.89 14.01
N GLU A 56 -1.79 21.13 13.82
CA GLU A 56 -0.52 21.45 13.16
C GLU A 56 0.73 21.17 14.04
N ASN A 57 0.54 20.55 15.21
CA ASN A 57 1.65 20.22 16.09
C ASN A 57 2.48 19.05 15.53
N ALA A 58 3.80 19.23 15.50
CA ALA A 58 4.71 18.15 15.15
C ALA A 58 4.66 17.03 16.21
N PRO A 59 4.80 15.75 15.80
CA PRO A 59 4.98 14.65 16.76
C PRO A 59 6.17 14.89 17.70
N ASN A 60 6.06 14.39 18.93
CA ASN A 60 7.21 14.30 19.84
C ASN A 60 8.31 13.44 19.21
N SER A 61 9.59 13.80 19.36
CA SER A 61 10.71 13.00 18.85
C SER A 61 10.75 11.57 19.39
N ASP A 62 10.25 11.37 20.61
CA ASP A 62 10.19 10.06 21.27
C ASP A 62 8.88 9.30 20.99
N ALA A 63 7.93 9.91 20.27
CA ALA A 63 6.75 9.23 19.79
C ALA A 63 7.12 8.16 18.73
N PRO A 64 6.24 7.18 18.49
CA PRO A 64 6.50 6.15 17.51
C PRO A 64 6.58 6.74 16.10
N ALA A 65 7.36 6.09 15.23
CA ALA A 65 7.43 6.45 13.82
C ALA A 65 7.30 5.20 12.95
N LEU A 66 6.28 5.15 12.10
CA LEU A 66 6.05 4.04 11.17
C LEU A 66 6.98 4.16 9.97
N ALA A 67 7.67 3.06 9.66
CA ALA A 67 8.64 2.97 8.57
C ALA A 67 7.99 2.40 7.31
N GLU A 68 7.33 1.24 7.41
CA GLU A 68 6.71 0.53 6.29
C GLU A 68 5.40 -0.14 6.71
N TRP A 69 4.47 -0.38 5.77
CA TRP A 69 3.15 -0.98 6.04
C TRP A 69 2.43 -1.50 4.79
N THR A 70 1.53 -2.49 4.94
CA THR A 70 0.62 -2.92 3.86
C THR A 70 -0.31 -1.77 3.44
N ARG A 71 -0.38 -1.45 2.15
CA ARG A 71 -0.98 -0.19 1.66
C ARG A 71 -2.47 -0.25 1.33
N SER A 72 -2.98 -1.41 0.94
CA SER A 72 -4.35 -1.62 0.49
C SER A 72 -5.11 -2.47 1.51
N ASN A 73 -6.15 -1.91 2.15
CA ASN A 73 -6.87 -2.55 3.23
C ASN A 73 -8.33 -2.07 3.33
N GLU A 74 -9.22 -2.96 3.74
CA GLU A 74 -10.63 -2.67 4.07
C GLU A 74 -10.93 -2.89 5.57
N PRO A 75 -12.08 -2.42 6.09
CA PRO A 75 -12.46 -2.67 7.48
C PRO A 75 -12.50 -4.18 7.78
N GLY A 76 -11.82 -4.59 8.85
CA GLY A 76 -11.64 -6.00 9.21
C GLY A 76 -10.30 -6.60 8.75
N ASP A 77 -9.64 -6.01 7.76
CA ASP A 77 -8.35 -6.51 7.27
C ASP A 77 -7.26 -6.41 8.32
N THR A 78 -6.35 -7.37 8.28
CA THR A 78 -5.11 -7.38 9.06
C THR A 78 -3.94 -6.95 8.19
N LEU A 79 -3.17 -5.95 8.65
CA LEU A 79 -1.98 -5.46 7.98
C LEU A 79 -0.73 -5.63 8.83
N ALA A 80 0.42 -5.80 8.15
CA ALA A 80 1.73 -5.74 8.75
C ALA A 80 2.28 -4.30 8.69
N LEU A 81 3.01 -3.88 9.71
CA LEU A 81 3.75 -2.62 9.75
C LEU A 81 5.10 -2.81 10.44
N THR A 82 6.05 -1.95 10.10
CA THR A 82 7.27 -1.72 10.89
C THR A 82 7.33 -0.29 11.41
N GLY A 83 8.07 -0.09 12.49
CA GLY A 83 8.33 1.23 13.01
C GLY A 83 9.34 1.23 14.15
N SER A 84 9.82 2.43 14.47
CA SER A 84 10.70 2.67 15.60
C SER A 84 9.91 3.21 16.78
N ARG A 85 10.35 2.88 18.00
CA ARG A 85 9.73 3.32 19.26
C ARG A 85 8.23 3.00 19.36
N LEU A 86 7.80 1.87 18.81
CA LEU A 86 6.40 1.39 18.91
C LEU A 86 5.93 1.23 20.37
N THR A 87 6.87 1.01 21.29
CA THR A 87 6.71 0.95 22.75
C THR A 87 7.90 1.64 23.40
N ALA A 88 7.70 2.30 24.54
CA ALA A 88 8.80 2.80 25.37
C ALA A 88 9.33 1.74 26.35
N PHE A 89 8.63 0.61 26.47
CA PHE A 89 8.92 -0.47 27.40
C PHE A 89 9.53 -1.71 26.72
N SER A 90 10.19 -2.56 27.51
CA SER A 90 10.85 -3.79 27.08
C SER A 90 10.50 -4.99 27.98
N GLY A 91 10.88 -6.21 27.58
CA GLY A 91 10.58 -7.43 28.33
C GLY A 91 9.07 -7.66 28.49
N ASP A 92 8.64 -8.06 29.69
CA ASP A 92 7.23 -8.31 30.01
C ASP A 92 6.34 -7.04 29.93
N GLU A 93 6.96 -5.86 29.94
CA GLU A 93 6.27 -4.57 29.83
C GLU A 93 6.13 -4.11 28.37
N ALA A 94 6.81 -4.78 27.41
CA ALA A 94 6.82 -4.38 26.01
C ALA A 94 5.39 -4.27 25.44
N GLY A 95 5.10 -3.12 24.84
CA GLY A 95 3.82 -2.84 24.19
C GLY A 95 2.71 -2.38 25.12
N ARG A 96 2.90 -2.28 26.45
CA ARG A 96 1.83 -1.90 27.40
C ARG A 96 1.28 -0.48 27.23
N ASP A 97 1.94 0.34 26.42
CA ASP A 97 1.60 1.71 26.09
C ASP A 97 1.25 1.91 24.60
N SER A 98 1.39 0.84 23.79
CA SER A 98 1.17 0.89 22.35
C SER A 98 -0.32 1.01 22.02
N GLN A 99 -0.67 1.95 21.15
CA GLN A 99 -2.04 2.12 20.65
C GLN A 99 -2.00 2.55 19.19
N PHE A 100 -2.96 2.09 18.39
CA PHE A 100 -3.11 2.48 16.99
C PHE A 100 -4.52 3.01 16.77
N ILE A 101 -4.63 4.28 16.41
CA ILE A 101 -5.90 4.95 16.14
C ILE A 101 -6.11 5.04 14.64
N VAL A 102 -7.27 4.61 14.16
CA VAL A 102 -7.64 4.67 12.76
C VAL A 102 -8.77 5.66 12.54
N PHE A 103 -8.62 6.52 11.54
CA PHE A 103 -9.68 7.38 11.03
C PHE A 103 -10.03 7.00 9.59
N GLY A 104 -11.32 6.95 9.28
CA GLY A 104 -11.83 6.81 7.92
C GLY A 104 -13.01 7.74 7.69
N GLN A 105 -13.13 8.27 6.48
CA GLN A 105 -14.23 9.16 6.10
C GLN A 105 -14.72 8.91 4.68
N THR A 106 -16.04 8.82 4.55
CA THR A 106 -16.78 8.87 3.28
C THR A 106 -17.50 10.21 3.16
N ALA A 107 -18.27 10.41 2.08
CA ALA A 107 -19.10 11.60 1.92
C ALA A 107 -20.15 11.80 3.04
N THR A 108 -20.57 10.74 3.71
CA THR A 108 -21.68 10.78 4.69
C THR A 108 -21.30 10.36 6.10
N ASP A 109 -20.16 9.72 6.29
CA ASP A 109 -19.75 9.17 7.58
C ASP A 109 -18.26 9.38 7.86
N ALA A 110 -17.91 9.53 9.13
CA ALA A 110 -16.53 9.72 9.60
C ALA A 110 -16.37 9.05 10.96
N VAL A 111 -15.44 8.08 11.04
CA VAL A 111 -15.23 7.26 12.23
C VAL A 111 -13.77 7.33 12.67
N THR A 112 -13.56 7.44 13.98
CA THR A 112 -12.27 7.23 14.63
C THR A 112 -12.40 6.06 15.60
N ALA A 113 -11.53 5.06 15.50
CA ALA A 113 -11.58 3.86 16.33
C ALA A 113 -10.17 3.28 16.57
N ASP A 114 -10.02 2.50 17.64
CA ASP A 114 -8.79 1.79 17.97
C ASP A 114 -8.67 0.53 17.13
N ALA A 115 -7.52 0.34 16.46
CA ALA A 115 -7.20 -0.93 15.82
C ALA A 115 -6.79 -1.98 16.86
N ASP A 116 -7.09 -3.23 16.55
CA ASP A 116 -6.73 -4.36 17.40
C ASP A 116 -5.30 -4.82 17.09
N ILE A 117 -4.43 -4.81 18.10
CA ILE A 117 -3.05 -5.31 17.94
C ILE A 117 -3.08 -6.84 17.88
N GLN A 118 -2.70 -7.40 16.74
CA GLN A 118 -2.57 -8.84 16.53
C GLN A 118 -1.29 -9.38 17.19
N ARG A 119 -0.19 -8.65 16.99
CA ARG A 119 1.14 -8.92 17.54
C ARG A 119 1.96 -7.63 17.52
N ILE A 120 2.78 -7.42 18.53
CA ILE A 120 3.85 -6.41 18.51
C ILE A 120 5.14 -7.09 19.00
N SER A 121 6.19 -7.01 18.19
CA SER A 121 7.48 -7.66 18.45
C SER A 121 8.60 -6.76 17.96
N GLY A 122 9.31 -6.11 18.89
CA GLY A 122 10.38 -5.17 18.56
C GLY A 122 9.90 -4.04 17.64
N GLN A 123 10.40 -4.02 16.41
CA GLN A 123 10.08 -3.02 15.38
C GLN A 123 8.92 -3.42 14.48
N GLN A 124 8.32 -4.59 14.67
CA GLN A 124 7.27 -5.15 13.82
C GLN A 124 5.94 -5.20 14.57
N VAL A 125 4.85 -4.98 13.85
CA VAL A 125 3.51 -5.04 14.40
C VAL A 125 2.53 -5.52 13.32
N ALA A 126 1.54 -6.30 13.73
CA ALA A 126 0.36 -6.55 12.93
C ALA A 126 -0.87 -6.01 13.67
N ILE A 127 -1.74 -5.31 12.96
CA ILE A 127 -2.99 -4.76 13.50
C ILE A 127 -4.16 -5.12 12.58
N SER A 128 -5.36 -5.26 13.14
CA SER A 128 -6.60 -5.38 12.36
C SER A 128 -7.39 -4.08 12.39
N LEU A 129 -7.88 -3.66 11.22
CA LEU A 129 -8.70 -2.47 11.08
C LEU A 129 -10.10 -2.70 11.69
N PRO A 130 -10.65 -1.72 12.44
CA PRO A 130 -11.98 -1.85 13.01
C PRO A 130 -13.07 -2.00 11.94
N SER A 131 -13.95 -2.99 12.12
CA SER A 131 -15.09 -3.22 11.21
C SER A 131 -16.13 -2.10 11.21
N SER A 132 -16.06 -1.19 12.19
CA SER A 132 -16.91 0.00 12.27
C SER A 132 -16.48 1.15 11.35
N LEU A 133 -15.33 1.04 10.68
CA LEU A 133 -14.85 2.06 9.76
C LEU A 133 -15.75 2.15 8.51
N PRO A 134 -15.97 3.36 7.96
CA PRO A 134 -16.74 3.52 6.74
C PRO A 134 -15.89 3.12 5.52
N THR A 135 -16.49 2.44 4.56
CA THR A 135 -15.82 1.94 3.32
C THR A 135 -16.66 2.28 2.08
N PRO A 136 -16.04 2.55 0.90
CA PRO A 136 -14.60 2.68 0.70
C PRO A 136 -14.07 4.04 1.18
N ALA A 137 -12.88 4.06 1.75
CA ALA A 137 -12.25 5.28 2.24
C ALA A 137 -10.71 5.20 2.18
N LEU A 138 -10.08 6.37 2.21
CA LEU A 138 -8.69 6.50 2.65
C LEU A 138 -8.68 6.43 4.18
N TYR A 139 -7.80 5.60 4.74
CA TYR A 139 -7.65 5.48 6.18
C TYR A 139 -6.35 6.11 6.68
N MET A 140 -6.38 6.70 7.87
CA MET A 140 -5.21 7.24 8.55
C MET A 140 -4.97 6.46 9.84
N VAL A 141 -3.77 5.91 10.02
CA VAL A 141 -3.39 5.11 11.19
C VAL A 141 -2.31 5.83 11.99
N TRP A 142 -2.64 6.39 13.16
CA TRP A 142 -1.67 6.98 14.07
C TRP A 142 -1.16 5.95 15.08
N PRO A 143 0.16 5.74 15.19
CA PRO A 143 0.73 5.00 16.30
C PRO A 143 0.85 5.90 17.54
N LYS A 144 0.80 5.31 18.73
CA LYS A 144 1.03 6.00 20.00
C LYS A 144 1.80 5.13 20.98
N ASN A 145 2.65 5.76 21.77
CA ASN A 145 3.30 5.22 22.96
C ASN A 145 3.09 6.20 24.14
N GLU A 146 3.79 6.00 25.26
CA GLU A 146 3.68 6.90 26.42
C GLU A 146 4.09 8.37 26.15
N HIS A 147 4.89 8.61 25.11
CA HIS A 147 5.37 9.94 24.70
C HIS A 147 4.40 10.66 23.74
N GLY A 148 3.32 10.00 23.31
CA GLY A 148 2.25 10.58 22.50
C GLY A 148 2.09 9.93 21.13
N PHE A 149 1.37 10.63 20.25
CA PHE A 149 1.08 10.17 18.89
C PHE A 149 2.23 10.46 17.93
N GLY A 150 2.53 9.48 17.07
CA GLY A 150 3.39 9.64 15.91
C GLY A 150 2.65 10.23 14.71
N ALA A 151 3.37 10.41 13.59
CA ALA A 151 2.73 10.75 12.31
C ALA A 151 1.92 9.55 11.78
N PRO A 152 0.80 9.77 11.07
CA PRO A 152 -0.04 8.69 10.58
C PRO A 152 0.54 8.00 9.33
N ALA A 153 0.27 6.71 9.21
CA ALA A 153 0.30 5.98 7.94
C ALA A 153 -0.99 6.23 7.14
N LEU A 154 -0.87 6.38 5.83
CA LEU A 154 -2.01 6.48 4.92
C LEU A 154 -2.25 5.12 4.26
N LEU A 155 -3.48 4.62 4.33
CA LEU A 155 -3.93 3.41 3.65
C LEU A 155 -4.91 3.80 2.54
N ASN A 156 -4.90 3.03 1.44
CA ASN A 156 -5.72 3.26 0.24
C ASN A 156 -5.49 4.62 -0.45
N GLN A 157 -4.37 5.28 -0.14
CA GLN A 157 -3.90 6.42 -0.91
C GLN A 157 -3.56 5.96 -2.33
N THR A 158 -3.98 6.73 -3.34
CA THR A 158 -3.57 6.52 -4.73
C THR A 158 -2.05 6.66 -4.85
N GLU A 159 -1.41 5.65 -5.42
CA GLU A 159 0.03 5.65 -5.70
C GLU A 159 0.27 5.34 -7.17
N ALA A 160 0.64 6.36 -7.94
CA ALA A 160 1.03 6.25 -9.33
C ALA A 160 2.55 6.01 -9.39
N TRP A 161 2.94 4.83 -9.87
CA TRP A 161 4.34 4.40 -9.92
C TRP A 161 5.02 4.85 -11.21
N TRP A 162 4.34 4.65 -12.34
CA TRP A 162 4.86 4.99 -13.66
C TRP A 162 3.73 5.19 -14.68
N ILE A 163 4.07 5.77 -15.83
CA ILE A 163 3.15 6.07 -16.93
C ILE A 163 3.74 5.55 -18.23
N GLY A 164 2.90 5.03 -19.11
CA GLY A 164 3.34 4.46 -20.36
C GLY A 164 2.25 4.44 -21.43
N PRO A 165 2.56 4.77 -22.70
CA PRO A 165 3.80 5.41 -23.14
C PRO A 165 3.94 6.82 -22.54
N ASP A 166 5.14 7.22 -22.14
CA ASP A 166 5.39 8.55 -21.57
C ASP A 166 5.68 9.65 -22.61
N THR A 167 5.77 9.26 -23.88
CA THR A 167 5.71 10.18 -25.02
C THR A 167 4.64 9.71 -26.00
N VAL A 168 3.68 10.58 -26.28
CA VAL A 168 2.44 10.24 -26.98
C VAL A 168 1.99 11.34 -27.93
N THR A 169 1.11 10.98 -28.85
CA THR A 169 0.42 11.92 -29.72
C THR A 169 -1.00 12.19 -29.25
N ARG A 170 -1.70 13.10 -29.93
CA ARG A 170 -3.10 13.42 -29.63
C ARG A 170 -3.97 12.22 -29.96
N GLN A 171 -5.00 11.99 -29.14
CA GLN A 171 -5.96 10.89 -29.27
C GLN A 171 -5.38 9.50 -29.03
N GLU A 172 -4.10 9.38 -28.67
CA GLU A 172 -3.55 8.12 -28.18
C GLU A 172 -4.00 7.84 -26.75
N THR A 173 -4.06 6.55 -26.44
CA THR A 173 -4.32 6.05 -25.09
C THR A 173 -3.01 5.91 -24.34
N VAL A 174 -3.03 6.33 -23.09
CA VAL A 174 -1.92 6.28 -22.14
C VAL A 174 -2.40 5.56 -20.89
N SER A 175 -1.53 4.77 -20.29
CA SER A 175 -1.82 4.05 -19.05
C SER A 175 -1.00 4.62 -17.91
N VAL A 176 -1.64 4.89 -16.77
CA VAL A 176 -0.96 5.00 -15.48
C VAL A 176 -0.99 3.66 -14.79
N PHE A 177 0.14 3.27 -14.20
CA PHE A 177 0.31 2.05 -13.45
C PHE A 177 0.68 2.37 -12.00
N GLY A 178 0.21 1.55 -11.06
CA GLY A 178 0.32 1.90 -9.65
C GLY A 178 -0.43 0.96 -8.74
N ARG A 179 -0.85 1.48 -7.59
CA ARG A 179 -1.82 0.83 -6.69
C ARG A 179 -2.84 1.83 -6.18
N ASN A 180 -4.02 1.30 -5.79
CA ASN A 180 -5.16 2.10 -5.34
C ASN A 180 -5.55 3.18 -6.38
N LEU A 181 -5.44 2.87 -7.67
CA LEU A 181 -5.85 3.78 -8.75
C LEU A 181 -7.38 3.93 -8.81
N THR A 182 -8.12 2.99 -8.24
CA THR A 182 -9.58 2.99 -8.09
C THR A 182 -9.99 2.94 -6.62
N ALA A 183 -11.22 3.34 -6.32
CA ALA A 183 -11.82 3.27 -4.98
C ALA A 183 -12.40 1.88 -4.62
N GLY A 184 -12.21 0.89 -5.50
CA GLY A 184 -12.79 -0.44 -5.42
C GLY A 184 -12.42 -1.24 -6.67
N ASP A 185 -13.26 -2.21 -7.05
CA ASP A 185 -13.00 -3.12 -8.17
C ASP A 185 -12.99 -2.45 -9.56
N GLU A 186 -12.64 -3.26 -10.56
CA GLU A 186 -12.58 -2.91 -11.98
C GLU A 186 -13.82 -2.15 -12.48
N GLY A 187 -13.59 -1.14 -13.33
CA GLY A 187 -14.63 -0.28 -13.90
C GLY A 187 -14.93 0.97 -13.06
N THR A 188 -14.38 1.08 -11.85
CA THR A 188 -14.41 2.32 -11.06
C THR A 188 -13.54 3.39 -11.72
N THR A 189 -14.03 4.62 -11.84
CA THR A 189 -13.27 5.70 -12.51
C THR A 189 -12.05 6.12 -11.70
N SER A 190 -10.87 6.06 -12.32
CA SER A 190 -9.68 6.81 -11.87
C SER A 190 -9.69 8.19 -12.50
N TRP A 191 -9.28 9.22 -11.76
CA TRP A 191 -9.27 10.59 -12.25
C TRP A 191 -7.85 11.09 -12.48
N ILE A 192 -7.60 11.58 -13.69
CA ILE A 192 -6.31 12.10 -14.13
C ILE A 192 -6.42 13.62 -14.22
N TYR A 193 -5.50 14.35 -13.58
CA TYR A 193 -5.34 15.78 -13.80
C TYR A 193 -4.08 16.03 -14.62
N LEU A 194 -4.28 16.38 -15.89
CA LEU A 194 -3.21 16.68 -16.84
C LEU A 194 -2.85 18.16 -16.72
N GLN A 195 -1.66 18.46 -16.21
CA GLN A 195 -1.20 19.83 -15.94
C GLN A 195 -0.05 20.23 -16.87
N ALA A 196 -0.23 21.32 -17.61
CA ALA A 196 0.77 21.90 -18.48
C ALA A 196 1.90 22.62 -17.70
N ALA A 197 2.94 23.01 -18.43
CA ALA A 197 4.08 23.75 -17.87
C ALA A 197 3.74 25.19 -17.42
N ASP A 198 2.65 25.78 -17.92
CA ASP A 198 2.13 27.08 -17.49
C ASP A 198 1.14 26.97 -16.32
N ASP A 199 1.13 25.82 -15.65
CA ASP A 199 0.27 25.43 -14.53
C ASP A 199 -1.23 25.30 -14.84
N SER A 200 -1.67 25.56 -16.07
CA SER A 200 -3.03 25.23 -16.51
C SER A 200 -3.24 23.71 -16.53
N GLY A 201 -4.47 23.24 -16.30
CA GLY A 201 -4.72 21.81 -16.31
C GLY A 201 -6.16 21.41 -16.58
N LEU A 202 -6.33 20.11 -16.86
CA LEU A 202 -7.59 19.51 -17.28
C LEU A 202 -7.80 18.18 -16.55
N TRP A 203 -9.00 18.01 -15.99
CA TRP A 203 -9.45 16.71 -15.49
C TRP A 203 -9.88 15.81 -16.65
N LEU A 204 -9.40 14.58 -16.62
CA LEU A 204 -9.71 13.51 -17.55
C LEU A 204 -10.16 12.29 -16.73
N PRO A 205 -11.35 11.71 -16.99
CA PRO A 205 -11.67 10.41 -16.43
C PRO A 205 -10.87 9.32 -17.15
N SER A 206 -10.55 8.24 -16.45
CA SER A 206 -10.06 7.02 -17.07
C SER A 206 -11.10 6.45 -18.04
N SER A 207 -10.66 6.04 -19.22
CA SER A 207 -11.42 5.25 -20.19
C SER A 207 -11.64 3.79 -19.77
N ALA A 208 -10.69 3.22 -19.02
CA ALA A 208 -10.77 1.94 -18.34
C ALA A 208 -9.86 1.98 -17.12
N ALA A 209 -10.24 1.34 -16.02
CA ALA A 209 -9.40 1.27 -14.84
C ALA A 209 -9.70 0.07 -13.95
N ASN A 210 -8.65 -0.42 -13.30
CA ASN A 210 -8.65 -1.34 -12.18
C ASN A 210 -7.70 -0.77 -11.09
N PRO A 211 -7.54 -1.42 -9.93
CA PRO A 211 -6.71 -0.89 -8.86
C PRO A 211 -5.24 -0.64 -9.21
N TYR A 212 -4.73 -1.24 -10.29
CA TYR A 212 -3.30 -1.24 -10.65
C TYR A 212 -2.97 -0.64 -12.03
N LYS A 213 -3.98 -0.43 -12.89
CA LYS A 213 -3.86 0.24 -14.20
C LYS A 213 -5.06 1.15 -14.49
N ALA A 214 -4.79 2.35 -15.00
CA ALA A 214 -5.80 3.30 -15.44
C ALA A 214 -5.46 3.89 -16.82
N ASP A 215 -6.30 3.65 -17.81
CA ASP A 215 -6.14 4.12 -19.19
C ASP A 215 -6.86 5.45 -19.39
N PHE A 216 -6.24 6.41 -20.05
CA PHE A 216 -6.87 7.68 -20.43
C PHE A 216 -6.40 8.13 -21.81
N THR A 217 -7.22 8.91 -22.51
CA THR A 217 -6.93 9.37 -23.88
C THR A 217 -6.50 10.83 -23.88
N ILE A 218 -5.44 11.16 -24.63
CA ILE A 218 -5.00 12.55 -24.81
C ILE A 218 -6.00 13.32 -25.66
N PRO A 219 -6.56 14.45 -25.19
CA PRO A 219 -7.51 15.23 -25.97
C PRO A 219 -6.95 15.73 -27.31
N ALA A 220 -7.81 15.84 -28.33
CA ALA A 220 -7.42 16.28 -29.67
C ALA A 220 -6.84 17.72 -29.71
N ASN A 221 -7.19 18.57 -28.74
CA ASN A 221 -6.75 19.96 -28.68
C ASN A 221 -5.57 20.20 -27.72
N THR A 222 -4.96 19.13 -27.20
CA THR A 222 -3.80 19.24 -26.29
C THR A 222 -2.61 19.84 -27.04
N GLY A 223 -1.97 20.87 -26.48
CA GLY A 223 -0.77 21.48 -27.05
C GLY A 223 0.43 20.53 -26.97
N SER A 224 1.39 20.64 -27.89
CA SER A 224 2.63 19.89 -27.76
C SER A 224 3.48 20.46 -26.62
N GLY A 225 4.15 19.61 -25.86
CA GLY A 225 4.97 20.01 -24.72
C GLY A 225 5.00 18.98 -23.60
N SER A 226 5.65 19.34 -22.50
CA SER A 226 5.72 18.53 -21.29
C SER A 226 4.55 18.82 -20.35
N TYR A 227 4.03 17.75 -19.75
CA TYR A 227 2.92 17.78 -18.82
C TYR A 227 3.29 17.00 -17.56
N ARG A 228 2.71 17.41 -16.44
CA ARG A 228 2.64 16.66 -15.18
C ARG A 228 1.31 15.94 -15.12
N VAL A 229 1.34 14.65 -14.83
CA VAL A 229 0.15 13.81 -14.68
C VAL A 229 -0.03 13.49 -13.20
N TRP A 230 -1.17 13.93 -12.66
CA TRP A 230 -1.57 13.67 -11.29
C TRP A 230 -2.76 12.72 -11.28
N VAL A 231 -2.86 11.86 -10.28
CA VAL A 231 -3.91 10.84 -10.20
C VAL A 231 -4.63 10.89 -8.87
N HIS A 232 -5.94 10.60 -8.90
CA HIS A 232 -6.80 10.56 -7.72
C HIS A 232 -7.91 9.52 -7.91
N ASN A 233 -8.09 8.60 -6.96
CA ASN A 233 -9.11 7.54 -7.04
C ASN A 233 -10.49 7.94 -6.48
N SER A 234 -10.70 9.22 -6.19
CA SER A 234 -11.87 9.84 -5.53
C SER A 234 -11.96 9.72 -3.99
N LEU A 235 -11.01 9.05 -3.34
CA LEU A 235 -10.94 8.93 -1.88
C LEU A 235 -9.95 9.92 -1.27
N GLY A 236 -10.18 10.33 -0.02
CA GLY A 236 -9.14 11.01 0.77
C GLY A 236 -8.95 12.52 0.53
N GLY A 237 -9.76 13.16 -0.31
CA GLY A 237 -9.68 14.59 -0.59
C GLY A 237 -8.25 15.07 -0.88
N GLN A 238 -7.72 16.01 -0.09
CA GLN A 238 -6.36 16.51 -0.31
C GLN A 238 -5.23 15.51 -0.01
N TYR A 239 -5.53 14.39 0.66
CA TYR A 239 -4.58 13.32 0.98
C TYR A 239 -4.60 12.18 -0.04
N GLY A 240 -5.56 12.17 -0.97
CA GLY A 240 -5.71 11.11 -1.98
C GLY A 240 -4.88 11.29 -3.25
N TRP A 241 -4.14 12.39 -3.36
CA TRP A 241 -3.36 12.70 -4.56
C TRP A 241 -2.13 11.81 -4.72
N SER A 242 -1.80 11.55 -5.99
CA SER A 242 -0.54 10.96 -6.43
C SER A 242 0.11 11.72 -7.58
N GLY A 243 1.42 11.49 -7.79
CA GLY A 243 2.23 12.13 -8.83
C GLY A 243 3.15 13.25 -8.31
N PRO A 244 3.71 14.08 -9.20
CA PRO A 244 3.45 14.08 -10.64
C PRO A 244 4.29 13.03 -11.38
N LEU A 245 3.65 12.31 -12.30
CA LEU A 245 4.37 11.61 -13.37
C LEU A 245 4.62 12.56 -14.55
N SER A 246 5.64 12.28 -15.36
CA SER A 246 6.00 13.11 -16.51
C SER A 246 5.42 12.54 -17.80
N LEU A 247 4.84 13.40 -18.64
CA LEU A 247 4.29 13.02 -19.95
C LEU A 247 4.73 14.05 -21.00
N THR A 248 5.18 13.58 -22.15
CA THR A 248 5.45 14.42 -23.33
C THR A 248 4.39 14.21 -24.38
N VAL A 249 3.72 15.28 -24.81
CA VAL A 249 2.83 15.27 -25.96
C VAL A 249 3.55 15.87 -27.16
N ASP A 250 3.74 15.11 -28.23
CA ASP A 250 4.33 15.59 -29.47
C ASP A 250 3.39 15.36 -30.68
N ASN A 251 3.91 15.54 -31.89
CA ASN A 251 3.14 15.36 -33.12
C ASN A 251 3.27 13.95 -33.71
N GLY A 252 4.10 13.08 -33.11
CA GLY A 252 4.43 11.76 -33.59
C GLY A 252 5.05 11.75 -34.99
N VAL A 253 4.97 10.56 -35.61
CA VAL A 253 5.36 10.36 -37.00
C VAL A 253 4.15 10.53 -37.89
N SER A 254 4.27 11.38 -38.90
CA SER A 254 3.27 11.51 -39.96
C SER A 254 3.62 10.57 -41.11
N TRP A 255 2.85 9.51 -41.31
CA TRP A 255 3.00 8.56 -42.44
C TRP A 255 2.48 9.13 -43.77
N THR A 256 2.85 10.37 -44.08
CA THR A 256 2.39 11.14 -45.26
C THR A 256 3.42 11.18 -46.39
N GLY A 257 4.53 10.46 -46.24
CA GLY A 257 5.53 10.30 -47.30
C GLY A 257 5.02 9.41 -48.44
N PRO A 258 5.85 9.17 -49.46
CA PRO A 258 5.48 8.31 -50.59
C PRO A 258 5.27 6.85 -50.16
N GLU A 259 4.33 6.18 -50.83
CA GLU A 259 4.24 4.72 -50.82
C GLU A 259 5.21 4.16 -51.88
N ILE A 260 6.10 3.26 -51.46
CA ILE A 260 7.17 2.67 -52.26
C ILE A 260 6.88 1.17 -52.36
N ASP A 261 6.27 0.74 -53.46
CA ASP A 261 5.98 -0.66 -53.72
C ASP A 261 7.26 -1.41 -54.13
N VAL A 262 7.62 -2.46 -53.39
CA VAL A 262 8.84 -3.25 -53.65
C VAL A 262 8.84 -3.91 -55.03
N THR A 263 7.66 -4.19 -55.60
CA THR A 263 7.53 -4.78 -56.95
C THR A 263 7.93 -3.81 -58.06
N ALA A 264 7.83 -2.50 -57.82
CA ALA A 264 8.32 -1.48 -58.73
C ALA A 264 9.86 -1.49 -58.85
N TYR A 265 10.54 -2.11 -57.89
CA TYR A 265 12.01 -2.29 -57.85
C TYR A 265 12.43 -3.71 -58.27
N GLY A 266 11.49 -4.55 -58.67
CA GLY A 266 11.76 -5.88 -59.23
C GLY A 266 11.50 -7.05 -58.27
N ALA A 267 10.99 -6.81 -57.06
CA ALA A 267 10.60 -7.90 -56.17
C ALA A 267 9.38 -8.62 -56.74
N THR A 268 9.35 -9.95 -56.62
CA THR A 268 8.31 -10.80 -57.20
C THR A 268 7.42 -11.46 -56.15
N GLY A 269 7.95 -11.80 -54.97
CA GLY A 269 7.19 -12.42 -53.89
C GLY A 269 6.66 -13.81 -54.23
N ASP A 270 7.31 -14.54 -55.15
CA ASP A 270 6.84 -15.83 -55.66
C ASP A 270 7.31 -17.05 -54.83
N GLY A 271 8.08 -16.82 -53.77
CA GLY A 271 8.67 -17.85 -52.91
C GLY A 271 9.82 -18.62 -53.55
N ILE A 272 10.35 -18.16 -54.68
CA ILE A 272 11.45 -18.79 -55.43
C ILE A 272 12.57 -17.79 -55.71
N THR A 273 12.22 -16.59 -56.13
CA THR A 273 13.13 -15.51 -56.51
C THR A 273 13.78 -14.91 -55.27
N ASP A 274 15.08 -14.62 -55.36
CA ASP A 274 15.78 -13.82 -54.36
C ASP A 274 15.45 -12.33 -54.58
N ASP A 275 14.57 -11.81 -53.73
CA ASP A 275 14.03 -10.46 -53.77
C ASP A 275 14.88 -9.44 -52.99
N TYR A 276 15.99 -9.87 -52.35
CA TYR A 276 16.83 -9.00 -51.51
C TYR A 276 17.25 -7.70 -52.21
N ALA A 277 17.84 -7.80 -53.40
CA ALA A 277 18.36 -6.62 -54.11
C ALA A 277 17.25 -5.61 -54.48
N ALA A 278 16.03 -6.09 -54.75
CA ALA A 278 14.89 -5.23 -55.03
C ALA A 278 14.37 -4.55 -53.76
N ILE A 279 14.33 -5.27 -52.65
CA ILE A 279 13.94 -4.74 -51.33
C ILE A 279 14.95 -3.70 -50.85
N ASP A 280 16.25 -3.98 -50.97
CA ASP A 280 17.33 -3.03 -50.64
C ASP A 280 17.22 -1.74 -51.47
N ALA A 281 16.93 -1.86 -52.77
CA ALA A 281 16.71 -0.69 -53.63
C ALA A 281 15.48 0.15 -53.21
N ALA A 282 14.41 -0.50 -52.76
CA ALA A 282 13.23 0.19 -52.22
C ALA A 282 13.53 0.89 -50.88
N ILE A 283 14.29 0.26 -49.99
CA ILE A 283 14.78 0.86 -48.73
C ILE A 283 15.63 2.09 -49.03
N HIS A 284 16.57 1.98 -49.97
CA HIS A 284 17.39 3.11 -50.42
C HIS A 284 16.55 4.25 -51.00
N ALA A 285 15.44 3.97 -51.66
CA ALA A 285 14.53 4.99 -52.18
C ALA A 285 13.76 5.74 -51.08
N ALA A 286 13.55 5.12 -49.92
CA ALA A 286 12.94 5.78 -48.75
C ALA A 286 13.91 6.72 -48.01
N LYS A 287 15.22 6.57 -48.25
CA LYS A 287 16.27 7.28 -47.50
C LYS A 287 16.15 8.79 -47.63
N GLY A 288 16.08 9.47 -46.49
CA GLY A 288 15.96 10.92 -46.41
C GLY A 288 14.56 11.47 -46.74
N ILE A 289 13.54 10.61 -46.81
CA ILE A 289 12.14 10.98 -47.04
C ILE A 289 11.30 10.53 -45.84
N PRO A 290 11.19 11.34 -44.77
CA PRO A 290 10.42 10.99 -43.58
C PRO A 290 8.95 10.68 -43.89
N GLY A 291 8.39 9.69 -43.20
CA GLY A 291 7.01 9.24 -43.36
C GLY A 291 6.77 8.33 -44.56
N SER A 292 7.83 7.88 -45.26
CA SER A 292 7.72 6.93 -46.37
C SER A 292 7.16 5.59 -45.90
N THR A 293 6.37 4.94 -46.75
CA THR A 293 5.83 3.60 -46.48
C THR A 293 6.31 2.63 -47.56
N LEU A 294 7.10 1.62 -47.20
CA LEU A 294 7.41 0.49 -48.08
C LEU A 294 6.24 -0.48 -48.09
N ILE A 295 5.71 -0.77 -49.28
CA ILE A 295 4.55 -1.64 -49.48
C ILE A 295 5.03 -3.00 -49.99
N PHE A 296 4.61 -4.05 -49.28
CA PHE A 296 4.83 -5.44 -49.65
C PHE A 296 3.48 -6.08 -49.98
N PRO A 297 3.15 -6.27 -51.28
CA PRO A 297 1.97 -7.03 -51.67
C PRO A 297 1.94 -8.46 -51.11
N GLN A 298 0.83 -9.18 -51.33
CA GLN A 298 0.73 -10.59 -50.99
C GLN A 298 1.83 -11.38 -51.72
N GLY A 299 2.56 -12.21 -50.98
CA GLY A 299 3.66 -13.00 -51.54
C GLY A 299 4.63 -13.50 -50.47
N THR A 300 5.52 -14.40 -50.88
CA THR A 300 6.69 -14.81 -50.10
C THR A 300 7.94 -14.25 -50.76
N TYR A 301 8.55 -13.27 -50.11
CA TYR A 301 9.76 -12.60 -50.57
C TYR A 301 10.97 -13.29 -49.93
N LEU A 302 11.74 -14.03 -50.73
CA LEU A 302 12.96 -14.65 -50.23
C LEU A 302 14.10 -13.63 -50.27
N VAL A 303 14.85 -13.48 -49.18
CA VAL A 303 16.03 -12.61 -49.12
C VAL A 303 17.27 -13.43 -48.85
N SER A 304 18.34 -13.24 -49.63
CA SER A 304 19.63 -13.91 -49.42
C SER A 304 20.53 -13.25 -48.38
N HIS A 305 20.20 -12.05 -47.92
CA HIS A 305 21.01 -11.30 -46.94
C HIS A 305 20.09 -10.66 -45.89
N THR A 306 20.71 -10.22 -44.79
CA THR A 306 20.04 -9.44 -43.73
C THR A 306 19.42 -8.17 -44.31
N ILE A 307 18.17 -7.87 -43.93
CA ILE A 307 17.54 -6.58 -44.19
C ILE A 307 18.02 -5.59 -43.14
N ASP A 308 18.80 -4.60 -43.56
CA ASP A 308 19.33 -3.54 -42.72
C ASP A 308 19.07 -2.15 -43.31
N GLY A 309 19.61 -1.11 -42.66
CA GLY A 309 19.61 0.24 -43.21
C GLY A 309 18.24 0.90 -43.38
N ILE A 310 17.19 0.35 -42.75
CA ILE A 310 15.85 0.94 -42.74
C ILE A 310 15.95 2.36 -42.18
N PRO A 311 15.57 3.40 -42.96
CA PRO A 311 15.66 4.77 -42.49
C PRO A 311 14.72 5.04 -41.34
N ASP A 312 15.14 5.91 -40.40
CA ASP A 312 14.24 6.45 -39.38
C ASP A 312 12.98 7.06 -40.01
N HIS A 313 11.89 7.09 -39.25
CA HIS A 313 10.60 7.63 -39.72
C HIS A 313 10.05 6.89 -40.96
N THR A 314 10.28 5.58 -41.06
CA THR A 314 9.78 4.73 -42.15
C THR A 314 8.78 3.70 -41.65
N ARG A 315 7.81 3.35 -42.50
CA ARG A 315 6.88 2.26 -42.24
C ARG A 315 7.05 1.14 -43.26
N LEU A 316 7.06 -0.11 -42.82
CA LEU A 316 6.97 -1.29 -43.68
C LEU A 316 5.59 -1.92 -43.48
N ARG A 317 4.84 -2.10 -44.57
CA ARG A 317 3.45 -2.60 -44.50
C ARG A 317 3.22 -3.72 -45.51
N GLY A 318 2.79 -4.87 -45.02
CA GLY A 318 2.35 -6.01 -45.82
C GLY A 318 0.86 -5.99 -46.15
N ALA A 319 0.38 -7.06 -46.79
CA ALA A 319 -1.04 -7.25 -47.11
C ALA A 319 -1.83 -7.96 -45.98
N GLY A 320 -1.15 -8.44 -44.95
CA GLY A 320 -1.70 -9.23 -43.86
C GLY A 320 -0.66 -10.23 -43.34
N MET A 321 -0.68 -10.50 -42.03
CA MET A 321 0.26 -11.41 -41.37
C MET A 321 0.37 -12.78 -42.06
N ASP A 322 -0.76 -13.35 -42.54
CA ASP A 322 -0.78 -14.63 -43.28
C ASP A 322 -0.62 -14.50 -44.80
N LEU A 323 -0.49 -13.28 -45.33
CA LEU A 323 -0.50 -13.00 -46.77
C LEU A 323 0.86 -12.54 -47.29
N THR A 324 1.62 -11.81 -46.47
CA THR A 324 2.96 -11.31 -46.82
C THR A 324 4.00 -11.94 -45.91
N THR A 325 4.98 -12.62 -46.49
CA THR A 325 6.11 -13.21 -45.75
C THR A 325 7.42 -12.73 -46.34
N ILE A 326 8.29 -12.20 -45.48
CA ILE A 326 9.71 -11.97 -45.78
C ILE A 326 10.47 -13.14 -45.14
N ALA A 327 11.16 -13.95 -45.95
CA ALA A 327 11.78 -15.17 -45.47
C ALA A 327 13.23 -15.34 -45.93
N ALA A 328 14.03 -16.05 -45.14
CA ALA A 328 15.41 -16.37 -45.53
C ALA A 328 15.47 -17.33 -46.73
N HIS A 329 16.20 -16.92 -47.77
CA HIS A 329 16.49 -17.73 -48.96
C HIS A 329 17.39 -18.94 -48.59
N PRO A 330 17.33 -20.09 -49.29
CA PRO A 330 18.20 -21.25 -49.02
C PRO A 330 19.72 -20.97 -49.04
N GLY A 331 20.13 -19.93 -49.76
CA GLY A 331 21.50 -19.44 -49.80
C GLY A 331 21.77 -18.24 -48.90
N PHE A 332 21.02 -18.08 -47.80
CA PHE A 332 21.17 -16.94 -46.89
C PHE A 332 22.61 -16.82 -46.38
N THR A 333 23.19 -15.63 -46.51
CA THR A 333 24.49 -15.27 -45.96
C THR A 333 24.31 -14.18 -44.90
N THR A 334 24.88 -14.39 -43.72
CA THR A 334 24.73 -13.46 -42.61
C THR A 334 25.75 -12.34 -42.70
N ASP A 335 25.31 -11.15 -43.06
CA ASP A 335 26.12 -9.92 -42.94
C ASP A 335 25.83 -9.18 -41.62
N GLY A 336 24.77 -9.56 -40.89
CA GLY A 336 24.38 -9.02 -39.58
C GLY A 336 24.00 -10.10 -38.55
N PHE A 337 23.26 -9.70 -37.50
CA PHE A 337 22.88 -10.56 -36.37
C PHE A 337 21.47 -11.17 -36.46
N GLY A 338 20.76 -10.98 -37.59
CA GLY A 338 19.42 -11.54 -37.80
C GLY A 338 18.89 -11.36 -39.24
N LEU A 339 17.63 -11.73 -39.47
CA LEU A 339 16.93 -11.46 -40.75
C LEU A 339 16.66 -9.96 -40.92
N LEU A 340 16.33 -9.28 -39.83
CA LEU A 340 16.17 -7.84 -39.69
C LEU A 340 17.22 -7.31 -38.69
N PHE A 341 17.95 -6.27 -39.06
CA PHE A 341 19.04 -5.72 -38.24
C PHE A 341 19.13 -4.19 -38.32
N GLY A 342 19.40 -3.55 -37.18
CA GLY A 342 19.80 -2.16 -37.11
C GLY A 342 19.21 -1.41 -35.92
N SER A 343 19.80 -0.26 -35.58
CA SER A 343 19.19 0.71 -34.68
C SER A 343 18.24 1.61 -35.48
N MET A 344 17.06 1.86 -34.92
CA MET A 344 15.95 2.53 -35.59
C MET A 344 15.31 3.56 -34.67
N GLU A 345 14.99 4.74 -35.19
CA GLU A 345 14.10 5.69 -34.53
C GLU A 345 12.78 5.82 -35.31
N LYS A 346 11.65 5.69 -34.61
CA LYS A 346 10.32 6.02 -35.15
C LYS A 346 9.95 5.17 -36.39
N VAL A 347 10.09 3.86 -36.27
CA VAL A 347 9.80 2.90 -37.36
C VAL A 347 8.57 2.06 -37.03
N ALA A 348 7.75 1.74 -38.02
CA ALA A 348 6.58 0.87 -37.87
C ALA A 348 6.63 -0.33 -38.83
N PHE A 349 6.24 -1.50 -38.34
CA PHE A 349 6.07 -2.74 -39.09
C PHE A 349 4.61 -3.21 -38.93
N GLU A 350 3.94 -3.41 -40.05
CA GLU A 350 2.50 -3.70 -40.09
C GLU A 350 2.20 -4.88 -41.03
N ASP A 351 1.33 -5.80 -40.59
CA ASP A 351 0.62 -6.76 -41.46
C ASP A 351 1.52 -7.70 -42.28
N LEU A 352 2.54 -8.31 -41.66
CA LEU A 352 3.48 -9.22 -42.35
C LEU A 352 4.09 -10.29 -41.43
N THR A 353 4.74 -11.29 -42.04
CA THR A 353 5.53 -12.30 -41.34
C THR A 353 7.02 -12.14 -41.66
N PHE A 354 7.88 -12.23 -40.64
CA PHE A 354 9.31 -12.49 -40.79
C PHE A 354 9.61 -13.96 -40.42
N ASP A 355 10.17 -14.73 -41.36
CA ASP A 355 10.43 -16.15 -41.18
C ASP A 355 11.89 -16.51 -41.47
N THR A 356 12.63 -16.96 -40.45
CA THR A 356 14.03 -17.37 -40.65
C THR A 356 14.16 -18.67 -41.45
N LYS A 357 13.09 -19.48 -41.55
CA LYS A 357 13.12 -20.85 -42.09
C LYS A 357 14.24 -21.72 -41.50
N GLY A 358 14.74 -21.37 -40.31
CA GLY A 358 15.94 -21.96 -39.68
C GLY A 358 17.26 -21.79 -40.45
N ARG A 359 17.32 -20.86 -41.41
CA ARG A 359 18.48 -20.64 -42.30
C ARG A 359 19.37 -19.48 -41.87
N VAL A 360 18.95 -18.70 -40.89
CA VAL A 360 19.74 -17.58 -40.37
C VAL A 360 20.73 -18.13 -39.33
N SER A 361 22.03 -18.03 -39.61
CA SER A 361 23.09 -18.53 -38.72
C SER A 361 24.23 -17.51 -38.53
N GLY A 362 24.13 -16.64 -37.52
CA GLY A 362 25.09 -15.54 -37.28
C GLY A 362 26.12 -15.83 -36.18
N VAL A 363 27.18 -15.00 -36.11
CA VAL A 363 28.29 -15.12 -35.12
C VAL A 363 27.84 -14.92 -33.66
N LEU A 364 26.77 -14.15 -33.44
CA LEU A 364 26.15 -13.90 -32.13
C LEU A 364 24.68 -14.33 -32.07
N GLY A 365 24.21 -15.16 -33.02
CA GLY A 365 22.85 -15.68 -32.95
C GLY A 365 22.05 -15.81 -34.25
N ASN A 366 20.85 -16.39 -34.11
CA ASN A 366 19.89 -16.71 -35.18
C ASN A 366 18.60 -15.86 -35.06
N ASN A 367 18.73 -14.56 -34.76
CA ASN A 367 17.58 -13.70 -34.50
C ASN A 367 16.72 -13.50 -35.77
N VAL A 368 15.40 -13.41 -35.59
CA VAL A 368 14.53 -12.80 -36.61
C VAL A 368 14.80 -11.31 -36.68
N ALA A 369 14.78 -10.62 -35.54
CA ALA A 369 15.02 -9.19 -35.46
C ALA A 369 16.03 -8.86 -34.36
N TYR A 370 17.08 -8.14 -34.72
CA TYR A 370 18.05 -7.61 -33.76
C TYR A 370 18.06 -6.09 -33.90
N ILE A 371 17.31 -5.42 -33.03
CA ILE A 371 17.03 -3.98 -33.15
C ILE A 371 17.41 -3.20 -31.90
N ARG A 372 18.50 -3.59 -31.24
CA ARG A 372 19.03 -2.91 -30.05
C ARG A 372 19.26 -1.41 -30.28
N ASP A 373 19.27 -0.66 -29.18
CA ASP A 373 19.52 0.79 -29.18
C ASP A 373 18.52 1.56 -30.07
N SER A 374 17.28 1.07 -30.16
CA SER A 374 16.20 1.67 -30.96
C SER A 374 15.19 2.42 -30.08
N SER A 375 14.48 3.37 -30.67
CA SER A 375 13.42 4.09 -29.97
C SER A 375 12.16 4.30 -30.80
N ARG A 376 10.98 4.17 -30.17
CA ARG A 376 9.67 4.36 -30.82
C ARG A 376 9.48 3.43 -32.01
N VAL A 377 9.71 2.13 -31.81
CA VAL A 377 9.47 1.10 -32.83
C VAL A 377 8.17 0.36 -32.52
N GLN A 378 7.32 0.23 -33.52
CA GLN A 378 6.00 -0.39 -33.40
C GLN A 378 5.87 -1.60 -34.32
N PHE A 379 5.37 -2.70 -33.78
CA PHE A 379 4.98 -3.90 -34.52
C PHE A 379 3.48 -4.13 -34.31
N THR A 380 2.71 -4.12 -35.38
CA THR A 380 1.26 -4.35 -35.34
C THR A 380 0.89 -5.46 -36.30
N ASN A 381 0.26 -6.54 -35.81
CA ASN A 381 -0.12 -7.69 -36.62
C ASN A 381 1.08 -8.29 -37.39
N VAL A 382 2.17 -8.53 -36.67
CA VAL A 382 3.42 -9.08 -37.21
C VAL A 382 3.70 -10.45 -36.62
N ARG A 383 4.06 -11.43 -37.45
CA ARG A 383 4.53 -12.75 -36.99
C ARG A 383 6.04 -12.86 -37.07
N PHE A 384 6.66 -13.29 -35.98
CA PHE A 384 8.06 -13.68 -35.90
C PHE A 384 8.15 -15.19 -35.82
N GLN A 385 8.74 -15.80 -36.85
CA GLN A 385 8.73 -17.25 -37.00
C GLN A 385 10.13 -17.84 -37.21
N GLN A 386 10.43 -18.90 -36.45
CA GLN A 386 11.65 -19.68 -36.56
C GLN A 386 11.26 -21.16 -36.52
N VAL A 387 11.19 -21.86 -37.66
CA VAL A 387 10.57 -23.21 -37.75
C VAL A 387 11.56 -24.38 -37.70
N GLU A 388 12.87 -24.14 -37.84
CA GLU A 388 13.88 -25.22 -37.83
C GLU A 388 15.05 -24.87 -36.90
N ALA A 389 15.54 -25.88 -36.15
CA ALA A 389 16.59 -25.73 -35.14
C ALA A 389 17.96 -25.35 -35.74
N GLY A 390 18.42 -24.13 -35.44
CA GLY A 390 19.81 -23.69 -35.50
C GLY A 390 20.25 -23.14 -34.13
N SER A 391 21.56 -23.02 -33.89
CA SER A 391 22.18 -22.70 -32.58
C SER A 391 21.55 -21.55 -31.75
N PHE A 392 21.66 -21.72 -30.43
CA PHE A 392 20.97 -21.06 -29.31
C PHE A 392 21.15 -19.54 -29.15
N THR A 393 20.27 -18.71 -29.72
CA THR A 393 20.02 -17.32 -29.25
C THR A 393 18.57 -16.88 -29.47
N THR A 394 18.24 -15.71 -28.90
CA THR A 394 16.96 -14.94 -28.90
C THR A 394 16.33 -14.73 -30.28
N ILE A 395 15.01 -14.50 -30.36
CA ILE A 395 14.31 -14.27 -31.64
C ILE A 395 14.22 -12.79 -32.02
N VAL A 396 13.74 -11.98 -31.09
CA VAL A 396 13.61 -10.53 -31.22
C VAL A 396 14.38 -9.95 -30.05
N ASP A 397 15.41 -9.16 -30.34
CA ASP A 397 16.27 -8.55 -29.34
C ASP A 397 16.07 -7.03 -29.34
N VAL A 398 15.56 -6.52 -28.21
CA VAL A 398 15.26 -5.10 -27.99
C VAL A 398 16.05 -4.53 -26.82
N HIS A 399 17.22 -5.10 -26.48
CA HIS A 399 18.05 -4.59 -25.40
C HIS A 399 18.47 -3.13 -25.63
N HIS A 400 18.41 -2.33 -24.55
CA HIS A 400 18.61 -0.86 -24.56
C HIS A 400 17.68 -0.10 -25.51
N CYS A 401 16.52 -0.67 -25.84
CA CYS A 401 15.49 0.05 -26.57
C CYS A 401 14.54 0.77 -25.63
N ARG A 402 13.90 1.81 -26.17
CA ARG A 402 12.88 2.61 -25.47
C ARG A 402 11.60 2.77 -26.28
N LEU A 403 10.43 2.70 -25.65
CA LEU A 403 9.12 2.92 -26.30
C LEU A 403 8.92 1.92 -27.45
N ILE A 404 8.98 0.64 -27.12
CA ILE A 404 8.77 -0.46 -28.08
C ILE A 404 7.38 -1.04 -27.87
N THR A 405 6.62 -1.22 -28.95
CA THR A 405 5.25 -1.72 -28.87
C THR A 405 5.06 -2.92 -29.79
N PHE A 406 4.48 -3.99 -29.25
CA PHE A 406 3.99 -5.15 -29.98
C PHE A 406 2.48 -5.26 -29.76
N ARG A 407 1.69 -5.26 -30.84
CA ARG A 407 0.23 -5.31 -30.80
C ARG A 407 -0.31 -6.39 -31.73
N GLY A 408 -0.99 -7.39 -31.16
CA GLY A 408 -1.57 -8.47 -31.96
C GLY A 408 -0.52 -9.26 -32.73
N CYS A 409 0.68 -9.43 -32.19
CA CYS A 409 1.79 -10.12 -32.85
C CYS A 409 1.84 -11.60 -32.48
N ASP A 410 2.33 -12.43 -33.41
CA ASP A 410 2.54 -13.86 -33.21
C ASP A 410 4.03 -14.16 -33.05
N PHE A 411 4.39 -14.95 -32.05
CA PHE A 411 5.74 -15.44 -31.80
C PHE A 411 5.73 -16.98 -31.84
N ILE A 412 6.36 -17.58 -32.86
CA ILE A 412 6.56 -19.04 -32.95
C ILE A 412 8.07 -19.31 -32.87
N VAL A 413 8.54 -19.71 -31.68
CA VAL A 413 9.93 -19.42 -31.29
C VAL A 413 10.61 -20.54 -30.52
N ALA A 414 11.88 -20.79 -30.87
CA ALA A 414 12.76 -21.68 -30.10
C ALA A 414 13.39 -20.97 -28.89
N ASN A 415 13.55 -19.65 -28.97
CA ASN A 415 13.99 -18.77 -27.88
C ASN A 415 13.14 -17.51 -27.87
N GLY A 416 12.80 -17.01 -26.68
CA GLY A 416 11.85 -15.92 -26.50
C GLY A 416 12.27 -14.54 -27.01
N LEU A 417 11.34 -13.60 -26.89
CA LEU A 417 11.57 -12.15 -27.00
C LEU A 417 12.51 -11.71 -25.88
N PHE A 418 13.60 -11.04 -26.24
CA PHE A 418 14.62 -10.60 -25.30
C PHE A 418 14.54 -9.10 -25.06
N LEU A 419 14.12 -8.74 -23.85
CA LEU A 419 13.97 -7.36 -23.41
C LEU A 419 15.31 -6.80 -22.92
N GLY A 420 16.16 -7.63 -22.32
CA GLY A 420 17.44 -7.20 -21.80
C GLY A 420 17.28 -6.13 -20.72
N ALA A 421 17.62 -4.88 -21.05
CA ALA A 421 17.50 -3.71 -20.16
C ALA A 421 16.72 -2.61 -20.89
N ALA A 422 15.68 -3.00 -21.62
CA ALA A 422 14.79 -2.09 -22.32
C ALA A 422 13.86 -1.37 -21.34
N GLU A 423 13.37 -0.21 -21.76
CA GLU A 423 12.42 0.58 -21.00
C GLU A 423 11.20 0.99 -21.82
N GLN A 424 10.06 1.18 -21.17
CA GLN A 424 8.80 1.55 -21.85
C GLN A 424 8.45 0.52 -22.96
N VAL A 425 8.29 -0.75 -22.58
CA VAL A 425 7.93 -1.82 -23.52
C VAL A 425 6.47 -2.25 -23.29
N PHE A 426 5.69 -2.28 -24.37
CA PHE A 426 4.27 -2.60 -24.35
C PHE A 426 3.98 -3.80 -25.25
N ILE A 427 3.52 -4.91 -24.67
CA ILE A 427 3.18 -6.15 -25.37
C ILE A 427 1.69 -6.40 -25.13
N GLU A 428 0.89 -6.23 -26.18
CA GLU A 428 -0.57 -6.15 -26.07
C GLU A 428 -1.24 -7.14 -27.03
N GLY A 429 -1.98 -8.10 -26.48
CA GLY A 429 -2.76 -9.05 -27.29
C GLY A 429 -1.92 -9.95 -28.19
N CYS A 430 -0.70 -10.30 -27.78
CA CYS A 430 0.22 -11.13 -28.56
C CYS A 430 0.11 -12.61 -28.20
N ASP A 431 0.37 -13.49 -29.17
CA ASP A 431 0.37 -14.95 -28.99
C ASP A 431 1.81 -15.49 -29.01
N PHE A 432 2.18 -16.26 -27.99
CA PHE A 432 3.49 -16.89 -27.86
C PHE A 432 3.37 -18.42 -27.92
N ARG A 433 4.12 -19.05 -28.83
CA ARG A 433 4.17 -20.51 -29.00
C ARG A 433 5.60 -21.00 -29.01
N GLY A 434 5.94 -21.83 -28.03
CA GLY A 434 7.29 -22.37 -27.87
C GLY A 434 7.52 -23.64 -28.70
N ILE A 435 8.70 -23.75 -29.29
CA ILE A 435 9.20 -24.95 -29.97
C ILE A 435 10.59 -25.33 -29.42
N HIS A 436 11.07 -26.54 -29.74
CA HIS A 436 12.42 -27.02 -29.42
C HIS A 436 12.83 -26.92 -27.94
N ASP A 437 11.94 -27.30 -27.02
CA ASP A 437 12.12 -27.17 -25.57
C ASP A 437 12.51 -25.72 -25.20
N ASN A 438 11.78 -24.74 -25.75
CA ASN A 438 11.99 -23.31 -25.47
C ASN A 438 12.03 -23.06 -23.95
N ASN A 439 13.14 -22.53 -23.44
CA ASN A 439 13.30 -22.30 -22.01
C ASN A 439 12.38 -21.20 -21.49
N ALA A 440 12.26 -20.07 -22.22
CA ALA A 440 11.37 -18.96 -21.87
C ALA A 440 10.92 -18.20 -23.13
N LEU A 441 9.64 -17.79 -23.13
CA LEU A 441 9.01 -17.06 -24.24
C LEU A 441 9.31 -15.56 -24.21
N ILE A 442 9.56 -15.00 -23.03
CA ILE A 442 10.04 -13.63 -22.82
C ILE A 442 11.15 -13.67 -21.77
N VAL A 443 12.25 -12.96 -22.04
CA VAL A 443 13.39 -12.85 -21.12
C VAL A 443 13.68 -11.39 -20.82
N ASP A 444 13.67 -11.05 -19.55
CA ASP A 444 14.05 -9.74 -19.01
C ASP A 444 15.37 -9.88 -18.21
N ARG A 445 16.27 -8.91 -18.33
CA ARG A 445 17.55 -8.88 -17.60
C ARG A 445 17.79 -7.60 -16.79
N GLY A 446 16.76 -6.79 -16.56
CA GLY A 446 16.87 -5.50 -15.87
C GLY A 446 16.09 -4.37 -16.56
N GLY A 447 15.14 -4.71 -17.42
CA GLY A 447 14.22 -3.75 -18.01
C GLY A 447 13.21 -3.24 -17.00
N HIS A 448 12.69 -2.05 -17.27
CA HIS A 448 11.71 -1.39 -16.40
C HIS A 448 10.65 -0.64 -17.19
N ASP A 449 9.50 -0.39 -16.56
CA ASP A 449 8.33 0.20 -17.21
C ASP A 449 7.81 -0.70 -18.35
N ILE A 450 7.51 -1.95 -18.01
CA ILE A 450 7.10 -3.01 -18.95
C ILE A 450 5.64 -3.39 -18.67
N SER A 451 4.82 -3.41 -19.73
CA SER A 451 3.42 -3.82 -19.68
C SER A 451 3.18 -5.01 -20.61
N ILE A 452 2.62 -6.10 -20.08
CA ILE A 452 2.23 -7.30 -20.84
C ILE A 452 0.75 -7.56 -20.57
N VAL A 453 -0.09 -7.33 -21.58
CA VAL A 453 -1.55 -7.31 -21.40
C VAL A 453 -2.26 -8.16 -22.43
N GLY A 454 -3.15 -9.04 -21.96
CA GLY A 454 -4.02 -9.83 -22.84
C GLY A 454 -3.29 -10.80 -23.76
N CYS A 455 -2.06 -11.20 -23.42
CA CYS A 455 -1.25 -12.12 -24.23
C CYS A 455 -1.54 -13.58 -23.90
N THR A 456 -1.27 -14.48 -24.85
CA THR A 456 -1.38 -15.92 -24.64
C THR A 456 -0.03 -16.65 -24.76
N ALA A 457 0.12 -17.75 -24.04
CA ALA A 457 1.31 -18.62 -24.13
C ALA A 457 0.95 -20.11 -24.10
N ALA A 458 1.52 -20.88 -25.03
CA ALA A 458 1.31 -22.33 -25.12
C ALA A 458 2.51 -23.05 -25.77
N ASP A 459 2.50 -24.37 -25.70
CA ASP A 459 3.28 -25.22 -26.62
C ASP A 459 2.81 -24.96 -28.07
N TYR A 460 3.73 -25.06 -29.03
CA TYR A 460 3.36 -24.97 -30.45
C TYR A 460 2.61 -26.23 -30.92
N ASP A 461 3.11 -27.41 -30.56
CA ASP A 461 2.51 -28.71 -30.84
C ASP A 461 2.98 -29.76 -29.81
N ALA A 462 2.13 -30.05 -28.82
CA ALA A 462 2.43 -31.00 -27.76
C ALA A 462 2.10 -32.47 -28.12
N SER A 463 1.87 -32.80 -29.39
CA SER A 463 1.40 -34.13 -29.80
C SER A 463 2.45 -35.23 -29.70
N ASP A 464 3.74 -34.92 -29.89
CA ASP A 464 4.85 -35.85 -29.71
C ASP A 464 5.66 -35.47 -28.45
N PRO A 465 5.49 -36.16 -27.32
CA PRO A 465 6.25 -35.86 -26.10
C PRO A 465 7.71 -36.35 -26.15
N THR A 466 8.09 -37.12 -27.17
CA THR A 466 9.41 -37.78 -27.21
C THR A 466 10.51 -36.90 -27.78
N ASP A 467 10.16 -35.95 -28.65
CA ASP A 467 11.06 -34.89 -29.11
C ASP A 467 10.55 -33.52 -28.65
N GLY A 468 11.47 -32.60 -28.33
CA GLY A 468 11.11 -31.27 -27.83
C GLY A 468 10.56 -30.35 -28.92
N SER A 469 10.35 -30.83 -30.15
CA SER A 469 10.20 -29.96 -31.33
C SER A 469 9.03 -29.00 -31.24
N GLY A 470 7.90 -29.42 -30.68
CA GLY A 470 6.73 -28.55 -30.48
C GLY A 470 6.52 -28.06 -29.05
N TRP A 471 7.50 -28.24 -28.16
CA TRP A 471 7.35 -27.98 -26.73
C TRP A 471 8.11 -26.74 -26.25
N CYS A 472 7.57 -26.11 -25.21
CA CYS A 472 8.28 -25.23 -24.31
C CYS A 472 8.61 -25.94 -22.98
N GLN A 473 9.47 -25.33 -22.17
CA GLN A 473 9.79 -25.79 -20.82
C GLN A 473 8.86 -25.22 -19.75
N GLY A 474 7.93 -24.34 -20.12
CA GLY A 474 6.87 -23.85 -19.25
C GLY A 474 6.99 -22.38 -18.82
N ARG A 475 8.07 -21.68 -19.18
CA ARG A 475 8.23 -20.26 -18.79
C ARG A 475 7.62 -19.31 -19.81
N PHE A 476 6.68 -18.49 -19.35
CA PHE A 476 6.15 -17.39 -20.15
C PHE A 476 7.09 -16.18 -20.04
N VAL A 477 7.35 -15.70 -18.82
CA VAL A 477 8.28 -14.59 -18.55
C VAL A 477 9.35 -15.06 -17.56
N ALA A 478 10.62 -14.87 -17.92
CA ALA A 478 11.75 -15.12 -17.05
C ALA A 478 12.58 -13.83 -16.89
N GLY A 479 12.54 -13.25 -15.70
CA GLY A 479 13.36 -12.10 -15.31
C GLY A 479 14.62 -12.53 -14.57
N PHE A 480 15.75 -11.86 -14.85
CA PHE A 480 17.02 -12.07 -14.17
C PHE A 480 17.62 -10.72 -13.78
N GLY A 481 17.95 -10.48 -12.52
CA GLY A 481 18.54 -9.22 -12.02
C GLY A 481 19.98 -8.94 -12.49
N ALA A 482 20.40 -9.44 -13.65
CA ALA A 482 21.80 -9.47 -14.07
C ALA A 482 22.33 -8.11 -14.57
N TRP A 483 21.48 -7.27 -15.16
CA TRP A 483 21.88 -5.99 -15.79
C TRP A 483 21.15 -4.76 -15.21
N GLY A 484 20.46 -4.91 -14.09
CA GLY A 484 19.76 -3.82 -13.40
C GLY A 484 18.58 -4.34 -12.58
N ALA A 485 18.02 -3.46 -11.74
CA ALA A 485 16.80 -3.78 -11.01
C ALA A 485 15.58 -3.83 -11.95
N MET A 486 14.86 -4.95 -11.93
CA MET A 486 13.57 -5.07 -12.62
C MET A 486 12.53 -4.31 -11.81
N ARG A 487 11.97 -3.23 -12.36
CA ARG A 487 10.98 -2.41 -11.66
C ARG A 487 9.86 -1.96 -12.57
N ASN A 488 8.73 -1.57 -11.98
CA ASN A 488 7.61 -0.97 -12.72
C ASN A 488 7.05 -1.93 -13.79
N HIS A 489 6.65 -3.12 -13.40
CA HIS A 489 6.03 -4.09 -14.32
C HIS A 489 4.53 -4.22 -14.06
N TYR A 490 3.73 -4.29 -15.12
CA TYR A 490 2.30 -4.60 -15.06
C TYR A 490 1.96 -5.74 -16.02
N PHE A 491 1.60 -6.90 -15.47
CA PHE A 491 1.19 -8.06 -16.26
C PHE A 491 -0.29 -8.37 -15.98
N GLY A 492 -1.15 -8.10 -16.94
CA GLY A 492 -2.60 -8.12 -16.75
C GLY A 492 -3.38 -8.91 -17.80
N GLY A 493 -4.34 -9.75 -17.38
CA GLY A 493 -5.25 -10.39 -18.34
C GLY A 493 -4.60 -11.44 -19.25
N ASN A 494 -3.42 -11.95 -18.91
CA ASN A 494 -2.71 -12.93 -19.74
C ASN A 494 -3.17 -14.36 -19.46
N ARG A 495 -2.97 -15.26 -20.41
CA ARG A 495 -3.39 -16.66 -20.31
C ARG A 495 -2.32 -17.63 -20.78
N THR A 496 -1.97 -18.60 -19.94
CA THR A 496 -1.21 -19.78 -20.39
C THR A 496 -2.19 -20.93 -20.67
N THR A 497 -1.77 -21.94 -21.44
CA THR A 497 -2.59 -23.13 -21.71
C THR A 497 -1.69 -24.35 -21.73
N ASP A 498 -1.99 -25.31 -20.84
CA ASP A 498 -1.20 -26.52 -20.65
C ASP A 498 0.32 -26.23 -20.57
N LEU A 499 0.76 -25.14 -19.96
CA LEU A 499 2.15 -24.67 -20.10
C LEU A 499 3.07 -25.31 -19.04
N THR A 500 3.72 -26.43 -19.36
CA THR A 500 4.68 -27.12 -18.46
C THR A 500 5.69 -27.95 -19.25
N VAL A 501 6.79 -28.35 -18.61
CA VAL A 501 7.75 -29.33 -19.15
C VAL A 501 7.10 -30.60 -19.72
N ARG A 502 7.67 -31.11 -20.81
CA ARG A 502 7.18 -32.30 -21.53
C ARG A 502 7.48 -33.63 -20.84
N PRO A 503 6.64 -34.67 -21.02
CA PRO A 503 6.86 -35.99 -20.40
C PRO A 503 8.23 -36.60 -20.70
N GLY A 504 8.82 -37.33 -19.73
CA GLY A 504 10.12 -38.01 -19.87
C GLY A 504 11.35 -37.14 -19.55
N PHE A 505 11.16 -35.85 -19.26
CA PHE A 505 12.14 -34.97 -18.65
C PHE A 505 11.75 -34.76 -17.18
N ASP A 506 12.15 -35.71 -16.34
CA ASP A 506 11.95 -35.65 -14.89
C ASP A 506 13.15 -34.93 -14.23
N ASP A 507 12.92 -34.34 -13.05
CA ASP A 507 13.91 -33.54 -12.29
C ASP A 507 14.38 -32.29 -13.05
N GLN A 508 13.51 -31.29 -13.16
CA GLN A 508 13.73 -30.08 -13.97
C GLN A 508 13.51 -28.80 -13.16
N ASN A 509 14.51 -27.91 -13.16
CA ASN A 509 14.42 -26.57 -12.58
C ASN A 509 13.86 -25.56 -13.60
N THR A 510 12.66 -25.84 -14.11
CA THR A 510 11.91 -25.00 -15.05
C THR A 510 10.42 -25.37 -15.03
N GLY A 511 9.57 -24.45 -15.49
CA GLY A 511 8.12 -24.60 -15.54
C GLY A 511 7.35 -23.41 -14.98
N GLU A 512 8.04 -22.45 -14.39
CA GLU A 512 7.52 -21.25 -13.76
C GLU A 512 6.94 -20.30 -14.83
N HIS A 513 5.64 -20.01 -14.82
CA HIS A 513 5.04 -19.19 -15.87
C HIS A 513 5.59 -17.77 -15.82
N PHE A 514 5.50 -17.11 -14.66
CA PHE A 514 6.21 -15.86 -14.38
C PHE A 514 7.25 -16.07 -13.28
N MET A 515 8.52 -16.01 -13.66
CA MET A 515 9.67 -16.17 -12.76
C MET A 515 10.52 -14.91 -12.76
N TYR A 516 11.02 -14.55 -11.59
CA TYR A 516 11.99 -13.49 -11.44
C TYR A 516 13.11 -13.90 -10.50
N GLU A 517 14.32 -14.05 -11.03
CA GLU A 517 15.52 -14.30 -10.24
C GLU A 517 16.22 -12.99 -9.91
N ALA A 518 16.00 -12.47 -8.69
CA ALA A 518 16.58 -11.23 -8.19
C ALA A 518 17.62 -11.51 -7.11
N LEU A 519 18.76 -12.05 -7.55
CA LEU A 519 19.74 -12.70 -6.68
C LEU A 519 21.01 -11.88 -6.39
N ASP A 520 21.11 -10.68 -6.97
CA ASP A 520 22.33 -9.88 -6.92
C ASP A 520 22.27 -8.82 -5.81
N THR A 521 22.74 -9.15 -4.59
CA THR A 521 23.09 -8.14 -3.58
C THR A 521 24.47 -7.58 -3.88
N LEU A 522 24.54 -6.27 -4.11
CA LEU A 522 25.78 -5.57 -4.40
C LEU A 522 26.45 -5.01 -3.14
N TYR A 523 25.65 -4.71 -2.11
CA TYR A 523 26.15 -4.13 -0.87
C TYR A 523 25.30 -4.55 0.33
N ARG A 524 25.94 -4.77 1.48
CA ARG A 524 25.32 -4.81 2.81
C ARG A 524 26.21 -4.07 3.80
N GLY A 525 25.67 -3.12 4.55
CA GLY A 525 26.42 -2.40 5.57
C GLY A 525 25.61 -1.38 6.36
N THR A 526 26.26 -0.65 7.25
CA THR A 526 25.61 0.27 8.19
C THR A 526 25.48 1.69 7.62
N ALA A 527 24.39 2.37 7.93
CA ALA A 527 24.31 3.82 7.70
C ALA A 527 25.27 4.59 8.64
N VAL A 528 25.82 5.70 8.13
CA VAL A 528 26.70 6.61 8.87
C VAL A 528 25.97 7.92 9.21
N ALA A 529 25.25 8.46 8.24
CA ALA A 529 24.44 9.66 8.36
C ALA A 529 23.35 9.64 7.29
N ALA A 530 22.22 10.32 7.50
CA ALA A 530 21.15 10.41 6.53
C ALA A 530 20.53 11.81 6.46
N GLY A 531 20.18 12.23 5.24
CA GLY A 531 19.40 13.43 4.96
C GLY A 531 17.91 13.13 4.86
N ALA A 532 17.16 13.96 4.12
CA ALA A 532 15.77 13.66 3.78
C ALA A 532 15.65 12.57 2.70
N SER A 533 16.49 12.65 1.67
CA SER A 533 16.52 11.72 0.53
C SER A 533 17.94 11.25 0.23
N THR A 534 18.82 11.25 1.24
CA THR A 534 20.21 10.79 1.10
C THR A 534 20.60 9.90 2.28
N VAL A 535 21.55 9.00 2.07
CA VAL A 535 22.18 8.20 3.12
C VAL A 535 23.65 7.96 2.79
N GLN A 536 24.52 8.19 3.78
CA GLN A 536 25.93 7.87 3.73
C GLN A 536 26.15 6.46 4.26
N LEU A 537 26.85 5.60 3.52
CA LEU A 537 27.00 4.18 3.80
C LEU A 537 28.45 3.80 4.07
N ALA A 538 28.66 2.99 5.11
CA ALA A 538 30.00 2.57 5.52
C ALA A 538 30.63 1.64 4.46
N GLY A 539 31.75 2.05 3.87
CA GLY A 539 32.56 1.19 2.98
C GLY A 539 31.98 0.97 1.58
N LEU A 540 30.89 1.65 1.20
CA LEU A 540 30.38 1.60 -0.17
C LEU A 540 31.30 2.36 -1.12
N THR A 541 31.79 1.68 -2.16
CA THR A 541 32.74 2.24 -3.14
C THR A 541 32.35 2.00 -4.60
N SER A 542 31.47 1.04 -4.86
CA SER A 542 31.01 0.70 -6.21
C SER A 542 29.75 1.47 -6.55
N ASP A 543 29.56 1.74 -7.85
CA ASP A 543 28.34 2.35 -8.36
C ASP A 543 27.12 1.46 -8.06
N CYS A 544 26.01 2.12 -7.76
CA CYS A 544 24.74 1.50 -7.40
C CYS A 544 23.53 2.27 -7.96
N ILE A 545 23.72 3.13 -8.95
CA ILE A 545 22.61 3.78 -9.66
C ILE A 545 21.71 2.71 -10.31
N ASP A 546 20.40 2.97 -10.35
CA ASP A 546 19.38 2.07 -10.91
C ASP A 546 19.24 0.72 -10.18
N THR A 547 19.65 0.68 -8.92
CA THR A 547 19.43 -0.45 -8.00
C THR A 547 18.37 -0.11 -6.96
N ILE A 548 17.98 -1.11 -6.16
CA ILE A 548 17.04 -0.94 -5.04
C ILE A 548 17.79 -1.06 -3.71
N LEU A 549 17.60 -0.06 -2.86
CA LEU A 549 18.09 -0.01 -1.49
C LEU A 549 16.98 -0.44 -0.54
N VAL A 550 17.26 -1.37 0.38
CA VAL A 550 16.33 -1.83 1.44
C VAL A 550 16.98 -1.71 2.81
N ILE A 551 16.27 -1.15 3.79
CA ILE A 551 16.68 -1.17 5.20
C ILE A 551 16.23 -2.50 5.80
N VAL A 552 17.17 -3.40 6.05
CA VAL A 552 16.88 -4.80 6.46
C VAL A 552 16.83 -4.98 7.97
N ASP A 553 17.45 -4.08 8.74
CA ASP A 553 17.39 -4.05 10.21
C ASP A 553 17.66 -2.63 10.75
N GLY A 554 17.36 -2.39 12.03
CA GLY A 554 17.57 -1.13 12.74
C GLY A 554 16.53 -0.05 12.40
N THR A 555 16.83 1.19 12.76
CA THR A 555 15.93 2.33 12.54
C THR A 555 15.49 2.44 11.07
N GLY A 556 14.18 2.42 10.82
CA GLY A 556 13.62 2.52 9.47
C GLY A 556 13.45 1.20 8.71
N MET A 557 13.66 0.05 9.37
CA MET A 557 13.48 -1.31 8.83
C MET A 557 12.22 -1.45 7.97
N GLY A 558 12.36 -2.11 6.82
CA GLY A 558 11.30 -2.36 5.85
C GLY A 558 11.26 -1.38 4.68
N GLN A 559 11.72 -0.13 4.87
CA GLN A 559 11.68 0.88 3.79
C GLN A 559 12.59 0.47 2.62
N SER A 560 12.06 0.58 1.40
CA SER A 560 12.81 0.42 0.16
C SER A 560 12.79 1.67 -0.72
N ARG A 561 13.86 1.92 -1.47
CA ARG A 561 14.01 3.07 -2.37
C ARG A 561 14.77 2.73 -3.63
N ALA A 562 14.44 3.37 -4.75
CA ALA A 562 15.29 3.34 -5.93
C ALA A 562 16.47 4.31 -5.74
N VAL A 563 17.66 3.90 -6.18
CA VAL A 563 18.86 4.74 -6.16
C VAL A 563 18.95 5.58 -7.43
N ASN A 564 18.90 6.91 -7.26
CA ASN A 564 18.94 7.86 -8.36
C ASN A 564 20.34 8.42 -8.63
N ASP A 565 21.18 8.51 -7.60
CA ASP A 565 22.52 9.09 -7.71
C ASP A 565 23.46 8.54 -6.62
N PHE A 566 24.76 8.54 -6.89
CA PHE A 566 25.79 8.04 -5.98
C PHE A 566 27.07 8.88 -6.04
N ASP A 567 27.48 9.44 -4.89
CA ASP A 567 28.76 10.12 -4.72
C ASP A 567 29.78 9.18 -4.06
N ALA A 568 30.64 8.59 -4.90
CA ALA A 568 31.72 7.70 -4.46
C ALA A 568 32.76 8.35 -3.54
N SER A 569 32.89 9.68 -3.54
CA SER A 569 33.88 10.38 -2.69
C SER A 569 33.43 10.47 -1.23
N THR A 570 32.12 10.43 -1.00
CA THR A 570 31.52 10.49 0.33
C THR A 570 30.79 9.20 0.72
N SER A 571 30.65 8.24 -0.22
CA SER A 571 29.80 7.05 -0.08
C SER A 571 28.34 7.41 0.17
N THR A 572 27.85 8.47 -0.47
CA THR A 572 26.48 8.97 -0.29
C THR A 572 25.59 8.55 -1.44
N VAL A 573 24.47 7.91 -1.11
CA VAL A 573 23.41 7.51 -2.02
C VAL A 573 22.27 8.54 -1.95
N THR A 574 21.73 8.93 -3.10
CA THR A 574 20.49 9.73 -3.21
C THR A 574 19.35 8.84 -3.71
N VAL A 575 18.20 8.92 -3.05
CA VAL A 575 17.03 8.06 -3.31
C VAL A 575 15.86 8.82 -3.95
N ASP A 576 14.95 8.08 -4.58
CA ASP A 576 13.81 8.60 -5.35
C ASP A 576 12.73 9.31 -4.53
N GLU A 577 12.59 8.99 -3.25
CA GLU A 577 11.65 9.66 -2.35
C GLU A 577 12.20 9.82 -0.93
N PRO A 578 11.74 10.83 -0.17
CA PRO A 578 12.20 11.04 1.20
C PRO A 578 11.95 9.85 2.14
N TRP A 579 12.82 9.69 3.13
CA TRP A 579 12.65 8.73 4.22
C TRP A 579 11.45 9.11 5.10
N ARG A 580 10.57 8.15 5.40
CA ARG A 580 9.52 8.32 6.41
C ARG A 580 10.13 8.27 7.80
N VAL A 581 11.00 7.27 8.02
CA VAL A 581 11.90 7.19 9.17
C VAL A 581 13.33 7.26 8.65
N ARG A 582 14.04 8.35 8.98
CA ARG A 582 15.41 8.54 8.51
C ARG A 582 16.30 7.41 9.06
N PRO A 583 17.14 6.77 8.22
CA PRO A 583 18.15 5.83 8.69
C PRO A 583 19.03 6.47 9.77
N ALA A 584 19.38 5.70 10.79
CA ALA A 584 20.31 6.06 11.85
C ALA A 584 21.49 5.09 11.87
N THR A 585 22.45 5.28 12.77
CA THR A 585 23.71 4.51 12.77
C THR A 585 23.53 3.02 13.08
N ASP A 586 22.36 2.62 13.58
CA ASP A 586 21.94 1.24 13.80
C ASP A 586 21.26 0.62 12.57
N SER A 587 20.91 1.40 11.54
CA SER A 587 20.28 0.90 10.33
C SER A 587 21.25 0.04 9.52
N ILE A 588 20.83 -1.18 9.18
CA ILE A 588 21.51 -2.06 8.24
C ILE A 588 20.82 -1.96 6.88
N ILE A 589 21.62 -1.69 5.85
CA ILE A 589 21.15 -1.41 4.50
C ILE A 589 21.72 -2.45 3.54
N MET A 590 20.85 -3.01 2.70
CA MET A 590 21.23 -3.78 1.53
C MET A 590 20.91 -3.01 0.25
N ILE A 591 21.75 -3.17 -0.76
CA ILE A 591 21.51 -2.63 -2.11
C ILE A 591 21.70 -3.77 -3.11
N GLY A 592 20.76 -3.94 -4.03
CA GLY A 592 20.85 -4.97 -5.06
C GLY A 592 19.91 -4.75 -6.24
N ASN A 593 20.02 -5.62 -7.23
CA ASN A 593 19.15 -5.65 -8.41
C ASN A 593 17.83 -6.36 -8.08
N TYR A 594 17.11 -5.81 -7.11
CA TYR A 594 15.86 -6.39 -6.60
C TYR A 594 14.67 -6.00 -7.46
N MET A 595 13.64 -6.84 -7.41
CA MET A 595 12.34 -6.50 -7.98
C MET A 595 11.67 -5.39 -7.19
N SER A 596 11.02 -4.44 -7.86
CA SER A 596 10.18 -3.45 -7.18
C SER A 596 8.98 -2.94 -7.97
N ARG A 597 7.88 -2.63 -7.28
CA ARG A 597 6.68 -2.00 -7.86
C ARG A 597 6.11 -2.80 -9.05
N MET A 598 5.68 -4.02 -8.77
CA MET A 598 5.16 -4.94 -9.78
C MET A 598 3.72 -5.36 -9.48
N ALA A 599 2.90 -5.46 -10.52
CA ALA A 599 1.51 -5.93 -10.41
C ALA A 599 1.25 -7.07 -11.40
N VAL A 600 0.90 -8.23 -10.88
CA VAL A 600 0.43 -9.41 -11.62
C VAL A 600 -1.06 -9.56 -11.33
N TYR A 601 -1.90 -9.13 -12.27
CA TYR A 601 -3.33 -8.92 -12.04
C TYR A 601 -4.20 -9.67 -13.05
N ASP A 602 -5.19 -10.44 -12.59
CA ASP A 602 -6.22 -11.03 -13.45
C ASP A 602 -5.67 -11.92 -14.58
N ASN A 603 -4.61 -12.69 -14.31
CA ASN A 603 -4.06 -13.67 -15.25
C ASN A 603 -4.60 -15.08 -14.98
N SER A 604 -4.59 -15.93 -16.00
CA SER A 604 -4.92 -17.36 -15.90
C SER A 604 -3.70 -18.21 -16.20
N PHE A 605 -3.16 -18.85 -15.17
CA PHE A 605 -2.03 -19.78 -15.25
C PHE A 605 -2.53 -21.22 -15.26
N ASP A 606 -2.30 -21.92 -16.37
CA ASP A 606 -2.77 -23.27 -16.62
C ASP A 606 -1.59 -24.19 -16.93
N GLY A 607 -1.32 -25.12 -16.02
CA GLY A 607 -0.31 -26.16 -16.17
C GLY A 607 -0.91 -27.44 -16.75
N LYS A 608 -0.24 -28.58 -16.53
CA LYS A 608 -0.69 -29.91 -16.95
C LYS A 608 -0.84 -30.78 -15.70
N GLU A 609 -1.77 -31.74 -15.70
CA GLU A 609 -1.99 -32.70 -14.58
C GLU A 609 -0.69 -33.27 -13.98
N ARG A 610 0.31 -33.54 -14.81
CA ARG A 610 1.59 -34.07 -14.33
C ARG A 610 2.32 -33.14 -13.35
N ALA A 611 2.13 -31.83 -13.41
CA ALA A 611 2.73 -30.89 -12.46
C ALA A 611 2.17 -31.10 -11.06
N VAL A 612 0.92 -31.55 -10.99
CA VAL A 612 0.23 -31.92 -9.76
C VAL A 612 0.73 -33.29 -9.26
N THR A 613 0.78 -34.29 -10.14
CA THR A 613 0.99 -35.69 -9.72
C THR A 613 2.45 -36.17 -9.71
N ASN A 614 3.39 -35.47 -10.35
CA ASN A 614 4.77 -35.98 -10.47
C ASN A 614 5.50 -35.94 -9.12
N GLU A 615 5.99 -37.09 -8.66
CA GLU A 615 6.78 -37.20 -7.44
C GLU A 615 8.14 -36.49 -7.58
N THR A 616 8.72 -36.53 -8.78
CA THR A 616 10.00 -35.88 -9.07
C THR A 616 9.81 -34.38 -9.26
N HIS A 617 10.80 -33.59 -8.84
CA HIS A 617 10.71 -32.14 -8.87
C HIS A 617 10.56 -31.60 -10.31
N ILE A 618 9.61 -30.69 -10.49
CA ILE A 618 9.54 -29.77 -11.63
C ILE A 618 9.17 -28.40 -11.06
N ALA A 619 9.73 -27.30 -11.55
CA ALA A 619 9.50 -25.98 -10.97
C ALA A 619 8.20 -25.31 -11.49
N ALA A 620 7.16 -26.07 -11.80
CA ALA A 620 5.92 -25.55 -12.40
C ALA A 620 5.10 -24.68 -11.43
N ALA A 621 5.52 -23.41 -11.28
CA ALA A 621 4.86 -22.36 -10.52
C ALA A 621 4.08 -21.41 -11.43
N GLY A 622 3.01 -20.78 -10.95
CA GLY A 622 2.35 -19.71 -11.69
C GLY A 622 3.13 -18.40 -11.58
N VAL A 623 3.41 -17.97 -10.34
CA VAL A 623 4.22 -16.79 -10.03
C VAL A 623 5.32 -17.15 -9.03
N GLU A 624 6.57 -16.84 -9.38
CA GLU A 624 7.74 -17.13 -8.56
C GLU A 624 8.70 -15.92 -8.48
N PRO A 625 8.56 -15.07 -7.44
CA PRO A 625 9.63 -14.16 -7.03
C PRO A 625 10.73 -14.96 -6.32
N TYR A 626 11.86 -15.12 -7.01
CA TYR A 626 13.03 -15.86 -6.54
C TYR A 626 14.13 -14.90 -6.05
N GLY A 627 14.11 -14.55 -4.76
CA GLY A 627 15.08 -13.65 -4.14
C GLY A 627 14.51 -12.28 -3.75
N GLY A 628 15.26 -11.22 -4.03
CA GLY A 628 14.96 -9.87 -3.54
C GLY A 628 13.75 -9.25 -4.22
N CYS A 629 12.68 -8.98 -3.46
CA CYS A 629 11.40 -8.52 -3.96
C CYS A 629 10.68 -7.58 -2.98
N VAL A 630 10.36 -6.36 -3.41
CA VAL A 630 9.60 -5.41 -2.61
C VAL A 630 8.43 -4.82 -3.41
N ASP A 631 7.31 -4.49 -2.78
CA ASP A 631 6.14 -3.92 -3.47
C ASP A 631 5.64 -4.76 -4.69
N LEU A 632 5.66 -6.09 -4.57
CA LEU A 632 4.97 -7.00 -5.50
C LEU A 632 3.51 -7.17 -5.08
N VAL A 633 2.61 -7.06 -6.05
CA VAL A 633 1.19 -7.41 -5.92
C VAL A 633 0.87 -8.55 -6.86
N VAL A 634 0.30 -9.64 -6.32
CA VAL A 634 -0.29 -10.74 -7.09
C VAL A 634 -1.77 -10.83 -6.72
N ALA A 635 -2.64 -10.36 -7.60
CA ALA A 635 -4.05 -10.20 -7.30
C ALA A 635 -4.99 -10.75 -8.37
N ARG A 636 -6.08 -11.40 -7.96
CA ARG A 636 -7.14 -11.88 -8.87
C ARG A 636 -6.69 -12.83 -9.97
N ASN A 637 -5.59 -13.55 -9.76
CA ASN A 637 -5.13 -14.54 -10.73
C ASN A 637 -5.77 -15.90 -10.47
N ARG A 638 -5.90 -16.70 -11.54
CA ARG A 638 -6.33 -18.10 -11.50
C ARG A 638 -5.13 -19.02 -11.71
N PHE A 639 -4.96 -20.00 -10.83
CA PHE A 639 -3.90 -20.99 -10.86
C PHE A 639 -4.52 -22.38 -10.98
N HIS A 640 -4.23 -23.09 -12.07
CA HIS A 640 -4.81 -24.40 -12.35
C HIS A 640 -3.74 -25.41 -12.79
N GLN A 641 -3.77 -26.62 -12.22
CA GLN A 641 -2.87 -27.73 -12.58
C GLN A 641 -1.37 -27.40 -12.51
N LEU A 642 -0.97 -26.68 -11.46
CA LEU A 642 0.43 -26.34 -11.18
C LEU A 642 1.00 -27.19 -10.04
N ARG A 643 2.33 -27.28 -9.95
CA ARG A 643 2.98 -27.87 -8.78
C ARG A 643 2.77 -26.98 -7.56
N ILE A 644 2.90 -25.68 -7.76
CA ILE A 644 2.63 -24.68 -6.74
C ILE A 644 2.00 -23.47 -7.43
N GLY A 645 0.96 -22.88 -6.88
CA GLY A 645 0.39 -21.69 -7.48
C GLY A 645 1.36 -20.51 -7.38
N ILE A 646 1.77 -20.17 -6.15
CA ILE A 646 2.72 -19.08 -5.88
C ILE A 646 3.88 -19.58 -5.03
N SER A 647 5.10 -19.28 -5.46
CA SER A 647 6.34 -19.77 -4.86
C SER A 647 7.21 -18.57 -4.49
N ASN A 648 7.12 -18.11 -3.25
CA ASN A 648 7.80 -16.91 -2.78
C ASN A 648 9.11 -17.25 -2.08
N TRP A 649 10.24 -16.73 -2.57
CA TRP A 649 11.55 -17.08 -2.03
C TRP A 649 12.36 -15.88 -1.55
N SER A 650 13.16 -16.13 -0.52
CA SER A 650 14.35 -15.38 -0.15
C SER A 650 15.53 -16.36 -0.13
N LEU A 651 16.63 -15.99 -0.77
CA LEU A 651 17.83 -16.83 -0.84
C LEU A 651 19.00 -16.23 -0.09
N ALA A 652 19.75 -17.08 0.59
CA ALA A 652 21.04 -16.75 1.16
C ALA A 652 22.12 -16.85 0.09
N LEU A 653 22.71 -15.71 -0.27
CA LEU A 653 23.77 -15.62 -1.28
C LEU A 653 24.97 -14.85 -0.75
N ASP A 654 26.15 -15.19 -1.28
CA ASP A 654 27.40 -14.57 -0.87
C ASP A 654 27.41 -13.09 -1.25
N THR A 655 27.92 -12.26 -0.35
CA THR A 655 28.30 -10.89 -0.71
C THR A 655 29.81 -10.78 -0.68
N ALA A 656 30.35 -10.11 -1.68
CA ALA A 656 31.79 -9.87 -1.79
C ALA A 656 32.41 -9.13 -0.57
N ALA A 657 31.61 -8.60 0.36
CA ALA A 657 32.06 -7.76 1.46
C ALA A 657 32.58 -8.53 2.69
N ASN A 658 31.95 -9.66 3.09
CA ASN A 658 32.20 -10.27 4.42
C ASN A 658 32.45 -11.79 4.43
N GLY A 659 32.31 -12.48 3.29
CA GLY A 659 32.47 -13.95 3.23
C GLY A 659 31.42 -14.73 4.02
N SER A 660 30.24 -14.14 4.21
CA SER A 660 29.04 -14.74 4.82
C SER A 660 27.86 -14.50 3.89
N LEU A 661 26.89 -15.41 3.92
CA LEU A 661 25.69 -15.31 3.09
C LEU A 661 24.69 -14.36 3.75
N ASN A 662 23.98 -13.57 2.95
CA ASN A 662 22.86 -12.75 3.42
C ASN A 662 21.57 -13.17 2.72
N LEU A 663 20.46 -13.08 3.44
CA LEU A 663 19.14 -13.34 2.88
C LEU A 663 18.65 -12.16 2.06
N GLN A 664 18.25 -12.43 0.82
CA GLN A 664 17.70 -11.40 -0.06
C GLN A 664 16.37 -10.86 0.48
N PRO A 665 16.17 -9.52 0.53
CA PRO A 665 14.98 -8.94 1.15
C PRO A 665 13.72 -9.16 0.29
N ASN A 666 12.73 -9.85 0.82
CA ASN A 666 11.43 -10.13 0.21
C ASN A 666 10.30 -9.58 1.11
N TYR A 667 10.00 -8.29 0.97
CA TYR A 667 9.31 -7.50 2.00
C TYR A 667 8.01 -6.86 1.50
N PHE A 668 6.98 -6.88 2.35
CA PHE A 668 5.71 -6.16 2.19
C PHE A 668 4.99 -6.41 0.85
N ASN A 669 5.08 -7.63 0.34
CA ASN A 669 4.37 -8.08 -0.86
C ASN A 669 2.92 -8.46 -0.52
N LEU A 670 1.99 -8.27 -1.46
CA LEU A 670 0.55 -8.51 -1.31
C LEU A 670 0.07 -9.59 -2.28
N PHE A 671 -0.45 -10.69 -1.75
CA PHE A 671 -1.02 -11.81 -2.49
C PHE A 671 -2.50 -11.93 -2.14
N THR A 672 -3.39 -11.38 -2.98
CA THR A 672 -4.78 -11.17 -2.58
C THR A 672 -5.79 -11.66 -3.61
N ASP A 673 -6.90 -12.22 -3.14
CA ASP A 673 -8.07 -12.56 -3.98
C ASP A 673 -7.72 -13.48 -5.18
N ASN A 674 -6.75 -14.40 -5.02
CA ASN A 674 -6.39 -15.34 -6.09
C ASN A 674 -7.18 -16.65 -5.95
N GLU A 675 -7.47 -17.30 -7.08
CA GLU A 675 -8.15 -18.60 -7.18
C GLU A 675 -7.13 -19.70 -7.51
N PHE A 676 -7.13 -20.78 -6.74
CA PHE A 676 -6.30 -21.96 -6.95
C PHE A 676 -7.21 -23.19 -7.08
N GLU A 677 -7.07 -23.93 -8.17
CA GLU A 677 -7.87 -25.11 -8.47
C GLU A 677 -6.96 -26.25 -8.88
N HIS A 678 -7.05 -27.39 -8.18
CA HIS A 678 -6.38 -28.63 -8.57
C HIS A 678 -4.86 -28.45 -8.78
N CYS A 679 -4.21 -27.71 -7.90
CA CYS A 679 -2.75 -27.61 -7.81
C CYS A 679 -2.21 -28.61 -6.79
N ARG A 680 -0.93 -28.96 -6.86
CA ARG A 680 -0.32 -29.76 -5.77
C ARG A 680 -0.25 -28.95 -4.48
N SER A 681 0.20 -27.70 -4.56
CA SER A 681 0.23 -26.77 -3.42
C SER A 681 -0.27 -25.37 -3.81
N GLY A 682 -0.80 -24.63 -2.84
CA GLY A 682 -1.27 -23.25 -3.00
C GLY A 682 -0.12 -22.24 -3.04
N ILE A 683 0.24 -21.70 -1.86
CA ILE A 683 1.24 -20.64 -1.72
C ILE A 683 2.36 -21.08 -0.77
N GLY A 684 3.62 -20.93 -1.18
CA GLY A 684 4.80 -21.25 -0.36
C GLY A 684 5.68 -20.03 -0.10
N SER A 685 6.19 -19.91 1.13
CA SER A 685 7.24 -18.94 1.52
C SER A 685 8.51 -19.66 1.92
N ARG A 686 9.66 -19.36 1.29
CA ARG A 686 10.88 -20.12 1.50
C ARG A 686 12.09 -19.22 1.73
N ALA A 687 12.72 -19.36 2.90
CA ALA A 687 14.03 -18.77 3.18
C ALA A 687 15.10 -19.87 3.09
N ALA A 688 16.03 -19.73 2.16
CA ALA A 688 16.78 -20.89 1.67
C ALA A 688 18.28 -20.62 1.53
N SER A 689 19.11 -21.56 1.97
CA SER A 689 20.56 -21.57 1.76
C SER A 689 20.98 -22.83 1.01
N TRP A 690 21.71 -22.66 -0.09
CA TRP A 690 22.27 -23.76 -0.89
C TRP A 690 23.76 -24.02 -0.60
N SER A 691 24.30 -23.35 0.40
CA SER A 691 25.73 -23.34 0.71
C SER A 691 25.96 -23.69 2.18
N SER A 692 27.15 -24.23 2.48
CA SER A 692 27.59 -24.48 3.85
C SER A 692 28.32 -23.28 4.47
N THR A 693 28.38 -22.15 3.77
CA THR A 693 28.99 -20.91 4.25
C THR A 693 28.13 -20.32 5.36
N PRO A 694 28.71 -19.80 6.46
CA PRO A 694 27.95 -19.19 7.54
C PRO A 694 27.01 -18.08 7.04
N GLU A 695 25.77 -18.13 7.49
CA GLU A 695 24.74 -17.13 7.23
C GLU A 695 24.75 -16.01 8.27
N ILE A 696 24.37 -14.80 7.82
CA ILE A 696 23.96 -13.72 8.71
C ILE A 696 22.47 -13.91 9.04
N ASP A 697 22.10 -13.72 10.31
CA ASP A 697 20.72 -13.80 10.83
C ASP A 697 19.91 -12.56 10.38
N ASP A 698 19.77 -12.40 9.07
CA ASP A 698 18.91 -11.40 8.43
C ASP A 698 17.48 -11.92 8.31
N VAL A 699 16.51 -11.02 8.39
CA VAL A 699 15.13 -11.36 8.01
C VAL A 699 15.06 -11.38 6.48
N GLY A 700 14.75 -12.52 5.89
CA GLY A 700 14.65 -12.67 4.44
C GLY A 700 13.25 -12.33 3.92
N ILE A 701 12.21 -12.80 4.60
CA ILE A 701 10.80 -12.55 4.25
C ILE A 701 10.15 -11.80 5.40
N LEU A 702 9.60 -10.61 5.13
CA LEU A 702 9.02 -9.73 6.16
C LEU A 702 7.70 -9.11 5.73
N GLY A 703 6.66 -9.25 6.56
CA GLY A 703 5.45 -8.43 6.42
C GLY A 703 4.61 -8.70 5.17
N ASN A 704 4.86 -9.81 4.46
CA ASN A 704 4.05 -10.22 3.33
C ASN A 704 2.63 -10.59 3.79
N VAL A 705 1.63 -10.22 2.99
CA VAL A 705 0.22 -10.43 3.28
C VAL A 705 -0.41 -11.35 2.24
N TYR A 706 -1.02 -12.43 2.69
CA TYR A 706 -1.81 -13.39 1.93
C TYR A 706 -3.28 -13.24 2.34
N ARG A 707 -4.09 -12.58 1.51
CA ARG A 707 -5.45 -12.20 1.89
C ARG A 707 -6.51 -12.75 0.94
N ALA A 708 -7.62 -13.25 1.50
CA ALA A 708 -8.81 -13.62 0.74
C ALA A 708 -8.54 -14.55 -0.46
N ASN A 709 -7.51 -15.40 -0.38
CA ASN A 709 -7.24 -16.36 -1.45
C ASN A 709 -8.21 -17.55 -1.34
N HIS A 710 -8.67 -18.04 -2.48
CA HIS A 710 -9.64 -19.10 -2.61
C HIS A 710 -8.98 -20.34 -3.22
N MET A 711 -8.91 -21.42 -2.46
CA MET A 711 -8.20 -22.63 -2.86
C MET A 711 -9.14 -23.85 -2.82
N SER A 712 -9.00 -24.72 -3.80
CA SER A 712 -9.78 -25.96 -3.91
C SER A 712 -8.97 -27.09 -4.51
N ASP A 713 -9.23 -28.31 -4.04
CA ASP A 713 -8.67 -29.55 -4.56
C ASP A 713 -7.13 -29.58 -4.56
N LEU A 714 -6.54 -29.11 -3.46
CA LEU A 714 -5.08 -29.09 -3.30
C LEU A 714 -4.57 -30.44 -2.75
N ILE A 715 -3.64 -31.07 -3.48
CA ILE A 715 -3.14 -32.41 -3.12
C ILE A 715 -2.33 -32.39 -1.81
N GLU A 716 -1.47 -31.40 -1.61
CA GLU A 716 -0.55 -31.32 -0.47
C GLU A 716 -0.92 -30.22 0.51
N THR A 717 -0.66 -28.94 0.20
CA THR A 717 -0.85 -27.88 1.19
C THR A 717 -1.42 -26.59 0.61
N ALA A 718 -2.29 -25.92 1.38
CA ALA A 718 -2.74 -24.57 1.05
C ALA A 718 -1.62 -23.54 1.24
N PHE A 719 -0.95 -23.59 2.39
CA PHE A 719 0.18 -22.71 2.70
C PHE A 719 1.38 -23.49 3.21
N SER A 720 2.58 -23.16 2.73
CA SER A 720 3.83 -23.59 3.35
C SER A 720 4.72 -22.43 3.71
N SER A 721 5.46 -22.57 4.80
CA SER A 721 6.57 -21.72 5.16
C SER A 721 7.74 -22.58 5.58
N GLU A 722 8.86 -22.39 4.91
CA GLU A 722 10.05 -23.23 5.04
C GLU A 722 11.26 -22.31 5.22
N SER A 723 12.15 -22.66 6.13
CA SER A 723 13.40 -21.93 6.36
C SER A 723 14.57 -22.87 6.62
N TRP A 724 15.62 -22.84 5.81
CA TRP A 724 16.84 -23.61 6.08
C TRP A 724 17.86 -22.85 6.92
N ILE A 725 17.42 -21.74 7.53
CA ILE A 725 18.24 -20.78 8.27
C ILE A 725 17.57 -20.55 9.62
N ASP A 726 18.36 -20.54 10.70
CA ASP A 726 17.87 -20.30 12.06
C ASP A 726 17.44 -18.83 12.27
N GLY A 727 16.91 -18.51 13.45
CA GLY A 727 16.58 -17.13 13.83
C GLY A 727 15.18 -16.69 13.38
N SER A 728 15.10 -15.59 12.62
CA SER A 728 13.83 -14.99 12.14
C SER A 728 13.85 -14.72 10.63
N ALA A 729 14.37 -15.67 9.86
CA ALA A 729 14.45 -15.59 8.40
C ALA A 729 13.10 -15.35 7.69
N VAL A 730 12.00 -15.85 8.26
CA VAL A 730 10.62 -15.53 7.83
C VAL A 730 9.85 -14.96 9.02
N ASP A 731 9.38 -13.73 8.93
CA ASP A 731 8.79 -13.03 10.07
C ASP A 731 7.60 -12.12 9.67
N MET A 732 6.66 -11.97 10.60
CA MET A 732 5.50 -11.07 10.47
C MET A 732 4.65 -11.28 9.21
N CYS A 733 4.63 -12.48 8.62
CA CYS A 733 3.72 -12.79 7.51
C CYS A 733 2.27 -12.91 8.00
N VAL A 734 1.34 -12.30 7.26
CA VAL A 734 -0.09 -12.24 7.59
C VAL A 734 -0.89 -13.11 6.62
N TYR A 735 -1.71 -14.00 7.15
CA TYR A 735 -2.65 -14.85 6.43
C TYR A 735 -4.06 -14.49 6.90
N ASP A 736 -4.79 -13.77 6.06
CA ASP A 736 -6.00 -13.06 6.44
C ASP A 736 -7.18 -13.51 5.56
N GLN A 737 -8.21 -14.09 6.17
CA GLN A 737 -9.48 -14.42 5.50
C GLN A 737 -9.35 -15.36 4.28
N ASN A 738 -8.35 -16.24 4.23
CA ASN A 738 -8.20 -17.22 3.16
C ASN A 738 -9.15 -18.41 3.33
N THR A 739 -9.50 -19.04 2.22
CA THR A 739 -10.33 -20.26 2.21
C THR A 739 -9.62 -21.37 1.44
N ALA A 740 -9.54 -22.57 2.01
CA ALA A 740 -9.14 -23.77 1.27
C ALA A 740 -10.10 -24.93 1.54
N THR A 741 -10.60 -25.55 0.48
CA THR A 741 -11.50 -26.71 0.54
C THR A 741 -10.86 -27.90 -0.15
N ASN A 742 -11.11 -29.10 0.36
CA ASN A 742 -10.49 -30.33 -0.12
C ASN A 742 -8.96 -30.22 -0.21
N VAL A 743 -8.32 -29.91 0.92
CA VAL A 743 -6.86 -29.75 1.02
C VAL A 743 -6.22 -30.89 1.81
N GLY A 744 -5.04 -31.35 1.38
CA GLY A 744 -4.23 -32.33 2.11
C GLY A 744 -3.70 -31.85 3.47
N MET A 745 -3.34 -30.57 3.59
CA MET A 745 -2.89 -29.90 4.81
C MET A 745 -3.13 -28.40 4.69
N ALA A 746 -3.66 -27.75 5.72
CA ALA A 746 -3.96 -26.32 5.61
C ALA A 746 -2.70 -25.44 5.71
N PHE A 747 -1.83 -25.74 6.67
CA PHE A 747 -0.68 -24.89 6.94
C PHE A 747 0.54 -25.68 7.42
N TRP A 748 1.64 -25.61 6.67
CA TRP A 748 2.87 -26.33 6.98
C TRP A 748 4.03 -25.38 7.31
N CYS A 749 4.61 -25.54 8.50
CA CYS A 749 5.91 -24.97 8.85
C CYS A 749 6.91 -26.08 9.14
N GLU A 750 7.93 -26.21 8.29
CA GLU A 750 8.84 -27.36 8.33
C GLU A 750 10.00 -27.19 9.34
N THR A 751 10.50 -25.98 9.58
CA THR A 751 11.85 -25.79 10.16
C THR A 751 11.97 -24.59 11.12
N SER A 752 13.15 -24.44 11.75
CA SER A 752 13.53 -23.26 12.56
C SER A 752 13.64 -22.00 11.68
N GLY A 753 13.65 -20.80 12.27
CA GLY A 753 13.79 -19.55 11.51
C GLY A 753 12.49 -18.84 11.15
N ILE A 754 11.34 -19.36 11.57
CA ILE A 754 10.02 -18.84 11.23
C ILE A 754 9.35 -18.27 12.48
N GLN A 755 9.00 -16.98 12.48
CA GLN A 755 8.45 -16.26 13.63
C GLN A 755 7.21 -15.43 13.27
N ASN A 756 6.41 -15.12 14.30
CA ASN A 756 5.26 -14.19 14.26
C ASN A 756 4.30 -14.29 13.06
N HIS A 757 3.98 -15.49 12.58
CA HIS A 757 2.90 -15.64 11.62
C HIS A 757 1.55 -15.23 12.22
N ILE A 758 0.79 -14.44 11.48
CA ILE A 758 -0.50 -13.90 11.90
C ILE A 758 -1.59 -14.56 11.07
N LEU A 759 -2.42 -15.43 11.67
CA LEU A 759 -3.49 -16.13 10.97
C LEU A 759 -4.83 -15.65 11.52
N VAL A 760 -5.59 -14.92 10.71
CA VAL A 760 -6.86 -14.29 11.13
C VAL A 760 -7.97 -14.70 10.18
N GLY A 761 -9.05 -15.28 10.73
CA GLY A 761 -10.30 -15.51 10.00
C GLY A 761 -10.20 -16.47 8.80
N ASN A 762 -9.18 -17.33 8.74
CA ASN A 762 -9.06 -18.30 7.65
C ASN A 762 -10.01 -19.48 7.84
N HIS A 763 -10.43 -20.12 6.75
CA HIS A 763 -11.28 -21.30 6.76
C HIS A 763 -10.66 -22.43 5.93
N PHE A 764 -10.37 -23.55 6.59
CA PHE A 764 -9.77 -24.72 5.95
C PHE A 764 -10.61 -25.97 6.18
N GLU A 765 -10.86 -26.73 5.11
CA GLU A 765 -11.67 -27.95 5.11
C GLU A 765 -10.95 -29.10 4.38
N SER A 766 -10.94 -30.29 5.00
CA SER A 766 -10.48 -31.54 4.39
C SER A 766 -11.46 -32.70 4.59
N PRO A 767 -12.37 -32.98 3.65
CA PRO A 767 -13.46 -33.95 3.83
C PRO A 767 -12.99 -35.42 3.87
N ASP A 768 -11.85 -35.73 3.24
CA ASP A 768 -11.31 -37.10 3.15
C ASP A 768 -10.41 -37.50 4.34
N GLY A 769 -10.29 -36.63 5.35
CA GLY A 769 -9.50 -36.91 6.54
C GLY A 769 -8.00 -36.73 6.31
N ALA A 770 -7.59 -35.54 5.87
CA ALA A 770 -6.19 -35.12 5.85
C ALA A 770 -5.43 -35.46 7.15
N GLU A 771 -4.13 -35.74 7.02
CA GLU A 771 -3.31 -36.18 8.15
C GLU A 771 -3.28 -35.12 9.27
N LEU A 772 -3.09 -33.82 8.96
CA LEU A 772 -2.91 -32.74 9.95
C LEU A 772 -3.46 -31.39 9.45
N ALA A 773 -4.14 -30.62 10.31
CA ALA A 773 -4.58 -29.26 9.98
C ALA A 773 -3.39 -28.29 9.87
N MET A 774 -2.51 -28.30 10.87
CA MET A 774 -1.35 -27.42 10.93
C MET A 774 -0.14 -28.12 11.55
N VAL A 775 1.05 -27.85 11.02
CA VAL A 775 2.32 -28.34 11.55
C VAL A 775 3.21 -27.14 11.86
N LEU A 776 3.65 -27.02 13.12
CA LEU A 776 4.54 -25.96 13.58
C LEU A 776 5.75 -26.55 14.30
N GLN A 777 6.84 -25.79 14.39
CA GLN A 777 7.97 -26.13 15.26
C GLN A 777 7.71 -25.70 16.71
N PRO A 778 8.31 -26.36 17.73
CA PRO A 778 8.05 -26.08 19.14
C PRO A 778 8.40 -24.66 19.63
N ASP A 779 9.27 -23.95 18.92
CA ASP A 779 9.70 -22.58 19.19
C ASP A 779 8.88 -21.52 18.43
N HIS A 780 8.16 -21.91 17.38
CA HIS A 780 7.28 -21.01 16.63
C HIS A 780 6.13 -20.49 17.52
N ARG A 781 5.83 -19.19 17.44
CA ARG A 781 4.78 -18.52 18.23
C ARG A 781 3.79 -17.77 17.33
N PRO A 782 2.81 -18.45 16.71
CA PRO A 782 1.89 -17.77 15.80
C PRO A 782 0.90 -16.90 16.58
N ALA A 783 0.21 -16.00 15.87
CA ALA A 783 -0.94 -15.26 16.35
C ALA A 783 -2.20 -15.77 15.64
N LEU A 784 -2.85 -16.79 16.21
CA LEU A 784 -4.10 -17.34 15.66
C LEU A 784 -5.31 -16.56 16.20
N ARG A 785 -6.24 -16.15 15.32
CA ARG A 785 -7.55 -15.59 15.70
C ARG A 785 -8.68 -16.01 14.76
N GLY A 786 -9.73 -16.63 15.28
CA GLY A 786 -10.98 -16.87 14.55
C GLY A 786 -10.87 -17.81 13.35
N ASN A 787 -9.81 -18.63 13.25
CA ASN A 787 -9.64 -19.58 12.15
C ASN A 787 -10.54 -20.81 12.35
N VAL A 788 -11.01 -21.37 11.24
CA VAL A 788 -11.84 -22.57 11.19
C VAL A 788 -11.05 -23.71 10.54
N TRP A 789 -11.05 -24.87 11.21
CA TRP A 789 -10.35 -26.09 10.79
C TRP A 789 -11.35 -27.25 10.82
N GLU A 790 -11.76 -27.76 9.66
CA GLU A 790 -12.80 -28.78 9.53
C GLU A 790 -12.29 -30.02 8.78
N GLY A 791 -12.69 -31.21 9.25
CA GLY A 791 -12.42 -32.49 8.55
C GLY A 791 -11.02 -33.10 8.76
N PHE A 792 -10.08 -32.45 9.44
CA PHE A 792 -8.74 -32.98 9.70
C PHE A 792 -8.71 -34.10 10.76
N ALA A 793 -7.84 -35.10 10.59
CA ALA A 793 -7.71 -36.24 11.50
C ALA A 793 -7.11 -35.88 12.89
N ALA A 794 -6.32 -34.79 12.96
CA ALA A 794 -5.85 -34.16 14.19
C ALA A 794 -5.69 -32.65 14.01
N ASP A 795 -6.05 -31.87 15.03
CA ASP A 795 -5.97 -30.39 15.01
C ASP A 795 -4.54 -29.84 14.84
N SER A 796 -3.48 -30.66 14.92
CA SER A 796 -2.09 -30.29 14.57
C SER A 796 -1.07 -31.43 14.77
N GLY A 797 0.07 -31.37 14.05
CA GLY A 797 1.23 -32.27 14.27
C GLY A 797 2.04 -31.90 15.52
N VAL A 798 2.09 -30.60 15.82
CA VAL A 798 2.55 -29.99 17.08
C VAL A 798 1.72 -28.72 17.27
N ALA A 799 0.77 -28.76 18.21
CA ALA A 799 -0.13 -27.64 18.48
C ALA A 799 0.64 -26.49 19.14
N PRO A 800 0.49 -25.23 18.70
CA PRO A 800 0.99 -24.12 19.50
C PRO A 800 0.24 -24.17 20.82
N GLY A 801 0.96 -24.32 21.93
CA GLY A 801 0.36 -24.28 23.26
C GLY A 801 -0.36 -22.96 23.51
N ALA A 802 -0.88 -22.74 24.72
CA ALA A 802 -1.56 -21.50 25.05
C ALA A 802 -0.65 -20.27 24.79
N ILE A 803 -1.14 -19.24 24.11
CA ILE A 803 -0.39 -18.00 23.80
C ILE A 803 -1.22 -16.81 24.23
N LEU A 804 -0.72 -16.01 25.18
CA LEU A 804 -1.40 -14.84 25.73
C LEU A 804 -1.18 -13.62 24.84
N GLU A 805 -2.26 -13.11 24.24
CA GLU A 805 -2.27 -11.84 23.51
C GLU A 805 -3.33 -10.87 24.04
N LEU A 806 -3.05 -9.57 23.89
CA LEU A 806 -3.90 -8.47 24.33
C LEU A 806 -4.13 -7.51 23.16
N PRO A 807 -5.30 -7.57 22.49
CA PRO A 807 -5.60 -6.71 21.35
C PRO A 807 -5.57 -5.22 21.69
N GLN A 808 -6.08 -4.87 22.87
CA GLN A 808 -5.95 -3.53 23.44
C GLN A 808 -4.87 -3.53 24.53
N ARG A 809 -3.91 -2.62 24.42
CA ARG A 809 -2.82 -2.48 25.41
C ARG A 809 -3.02 -1.32 26.38
N THR A 810 -3.97 -0.44 26.09
CA THR A 810 -4.31 0.71 26.92
C THR A 810 -5.81 0.82 27.10
N LEU A 811 -6.25 1.35 28.24
CA LEU A 811 -7.65 1.65 28.53
C LEU A 811 -7.75 3.02 29.18
N SER A 812 -8.49 3.94 28.58
CA SER A 812 -8.79 5.24 29.18
C SER A 812 -10.20 5.26 29.76
N LEU A 813 -10.30 5.65 31.04
CA LEU A 813 -11.53 5.80 31.81
C LEU A 813 -11.71 7.25 32.25
N SER A 814 -12.95 7.70 32.32
CA SER A 814 -13.28 9.03 32.85
C SER A 814 -14.59 8.99 33.64
N CYS A 815 -14.58 9.61 34.82
CA CYS A 815 -15.77 9.78 35.65
C CYS A 815 -15.64 10.91 36.70
N ALA A 816 -16.77 11.32 37.24
CA ALA A 816 -16.86 12.30 38.33
C ALA A 816 -16.31 11.72 39.64
N LEU A 817 -15.87 12.58 40.57
CA LEU A 817 -15.46 12.12 41.90
C LEU A 817 -16.61 11.45 42.65
N GLY A 818 -16.30 10.36 43.36
CA GLY A 818 -17.28 9.55 44.07
C GLY A 818 -18.21 8.75 43.14
N GLN A 819 -17.87 8.60 41.87
CA GLN A 819 -18.53 7.70 40.91
C GLN A 819 -17.55 6.62 40.45
N ASP A 820 -18.11 5.51 39.99
CA ASP A 820 -17.33 4.40 39.43
C ASP A 820 -17.47 4.37 37.91
N LYS A 821 -16.42 3.90 37.23
CA LYS A 821 -16.45 3.64 35.78
C LYS A 821 -15.84 2.30 35.47
N GLU A 822 -16.61 1.46 34.77
CA GLU A 822 -16.12 0.20 34.24
C GLU A 822 -15.51 0.38 32.84
N GLY A 823 -14.49 -0.42 32.55
CA GLY A 823 -13.97 -0.63 31.21
C GLY A 823 -13.57 -2.08 31.02
N THR A 824 -13.52 -2.53 29.77
CA THR A 824 -13.25 -3.92 29.41
C THR A 824 -12.18 -3.96 28.33
N ILE A 825 -11.23 -4.87 28.49
CA ILE A 825 -10.26 -5.25 27.45
C ILE A 825 -10.43 -6.74 27.15
N GLN A 826 -10.18 -7.13 25.91
CA GLN A 826 -10.15 -8.53 25.53
C GLN A 826 -8.82 -9.18 25.94
N VAL A 827 -8.90 -10.35 26.56
CA VAL A 827 -7.77 -11.27 26.72
C VAL A 827 -7.93 -12.34 25.67
N TRP A 828 -6.89 -12.61 24.89
CA TRP A 828 -6.96 -13.56 23.78
C TRP A 828 -6.00 -14.72 23.99
N ASN A 829 -6.44 -15.92 23.59
CA ASN A 829 -5.56 -17.08 23.46
C ASN A 829 -5.24 -17.28 21.98
N SER A 830 -4.06 -16.87 21.53
CA SER A 830 -3.61 -17.10 20.15
C SER A 830 -3.04 -18.50 19.90
N GLY A 831 -3.20 -19.40 20.86
CA GLY A 831 -2.79 -20.80 20.78
C GLY A 831 -3.97 -21.76 20.58
N THR A 832 -3.67 -23.06 20.70
CA THR A 832 -4.64 -24.15 20.49
C THR A 832 -4.95 -24.95 21.76
N THR A 833 -4.28 -24.67 22.88
CA THR A 833 -4.56 -25.32 24.17
C THR A 833 -5.10 -24.32 25.20
N PRO A 834 -5.88 -24.77 26.22
CA PRO A 834 -6.51 -23.87 27.17
C PRO A 834 -5.53 -22.92 27.88
N LEU A 835 -5.79 -21.62 27.79
CA LEU A 835 -5.07 -20.54 28.45
C LEU A 835 -5.78 -20.17 29.76
N GLY A 836 -5.24 -20.61 30.89
CA GLY A 836 -5.60 -20.06 32.19
C GLY A 836 -4.87 -18.73 32.41
N TRP A 837 -5.59 -17.66 32.71
CA TRP A 837 -5.01 -16.34 32.93
C TRP A 837 -5.45 -15.73 34.25
N GLN A 838 -4.60 -14.89 34.83
CA GLN A 838 -4.85 -14.13 36.04
C GLN A 838 -4.39 -12.69 35.86
N ALA A 839 -5.22 -11.73 36.30
CA ALA A 839 -4.92 -10.32 36.26
C ALA A 839 -4.76 -9.75 37.68
N THR A 840 -3.74 -8.91 37.87
CA THR A 840 -3.45 -8.24 39.15
C THR A 840 -3.07 -6.79 38.92
N THR A 841 -3.40 -5.92 39.87
CA THR A 841 -2.93 -4.53 39.92
C THR A 841 -2.52 -4.18 41.34
N SER A 842 -1.57 -3.24 41.46
CA SER A 842 -1.15 -2.67 42.74
C SER A 842 -1.83 -1.31 43.03
N SER A 843 -2.66 -0.81 42.11
CA SER A 843 -3.32 0.48 42.22
C SER A 843 -4.55 0.41 43.13
N GLU A 844 -4.56 1.20 44.20
CA GLU A 844 -5.66 1.23 45.19
C GLU A 844 -6.99 1.72 44.60
N TRP A 845 -6.95 2.50 43.51
CA TRP A 845 -8.14 3.07 42.88
C TRP A 845 -8.75 2.19 41.78
N LEU A 846 -8.10 1.09 41.39
CA LEU A 846 -8.54 0.23 40.30
C LEU A 846 -8.89 -1.16 40.82
N GLU A 847 -10.16 -1.54 40.73
CA GLU A 847 -10.65 -2.88 41.08
C GLU A 847 -10.71 -3.75 39.81
N ILE A 848 -10.20 -4.98 39.88
CA ILE A 848 -10.34 -5.97 38.80
C ILE A 848 -11.55 -6.85 39.12
N LEU A 849 -12.64 -6.67 38.37
CA LEU A 849 -13.89 -7.41 38.59
C LEU A 849 -13.83 -8.84 38.05
N THR A 850 -13.02 -9.07 37.01
CA THR A 850 -12.74 -10.41 36.45
C THR A 850 -11.26 -10.75 36.58
N PRO A 851 -10.79 -11.19 37.77
CA PRO A 851 -9.36 -11.33 38.06
C PRO A 851 -8.71 -12.57 37.44
N ASN A 852 -9.49 -13.48 36.86
CA ASN A 852 -8.98 -14.67 36.17
C ASN A 852 -10.02 -15.23 35.21
N GLY A 853 -9.58 -16.09 34.31
CA GLY A 853 -10.43 -16.82 33.39
C GLY A 853 -9.69 -17.97 32.71
N THR A 854 -10.42 -18.71 31.87
CA THR A 854 -9.84 -19.73 31.00
C THR A 854 -10.40 -19.55 29.59
N ILE A 855 -9.51 -19.45 28.62
CA ILE A 855 -9.86 -19.30 27.20
C ILE A 855 -9.37 -20.56 26.50
N LEU A 856 -10.29 -21.30 25.88
CA LEU A 856 -9.99 -22.65 25.37
C LEU A 856 -8.95 -22.63 24.25
N ASP A 857 -9.11 -21.73 23.28
CA ASP A 857 -8.27 -21.62 22.10
C ASP A 857 -8.55 -20.31 21.36
N GLN A 858 -7.92 -20.16 20.20
CA GLN A 858 -8.01 -19.04 19.26
C GLN A 858 -9.39 -18.69 18.69
N ARG A 859 -10.46 -19.40 19.02
CA ARG A 859 -11.83 -19.08 18.58
C ARG A 859 -12.61 -18.25 19.60
N CYS A 860 -12.05 -18.01 20.78
CA CYS A 860 -12.73 -17.33 21.87
C CYS A 860 -11.82 -16.29 22.54
N SER A 861 -12.44 -15.33 23.22
CA SER A 861 -11.77 -14.36 24.09
C SER A 861 -12.31 -14.41 25.52
N GLY A 862 -11.49 -13.92 26.45
CA GLY A 862 -11.93 -13.55 27.80
C GLY A 862 -12.14 -12.05 27.91
N ALA A 863 -13.02 -11.63 28.79
CA ALA A 863 -13.21 -10.22 29.13
C ALA A 863 -12.45 -9.90 30.44
N LEU A 864 -11.51 -8.95 30.37
CA LEU A 864 -10.91 -8.32 31.56
C LEU A 864 -11.69 -7.04 31.87
N VAL A 865 -12.64 -7.15 32.79
CA VAL A 865 -13.45 -6.05 33.30
C VAL A 865 -12.77 -5.44 34.52
N MET A 866 -12.57 -4.14 34.48
CA MET A 866 -11.97 -3.34 35.54
C MET A 866 -12.89 -2.19 35.88
N LYS A 867 -12.88 -1.76 37.14
CA LYS A 867 -13.68 -0.66 37.66
C LYS A 867 -12.79 0.33 38.37
N ALA A 868 -12.78 1.57 37.88
CA ALA A 868 -12.17 2.68 38.57
C ALA A 868 -13.08 3.15 39.72
N ASP A 869 -12.54 3.20 40.94
CA ASP A 869 -13.16 3.80 42.12
C ASP A 869 -12.51 5.17 42.38
N THR A 870 -13.32 6.22 42.29
CA THR A 870 -12.85 7.59 42.54
C THR A 870 -13.08 8.07 43.97
N ALA A 871 -13.59 7.21 44.86
CA ALA A 871 -13.82 7.55 46.26
C ALA A 871 -12.50 7.90 46.96
N GLY A 872 -12.42 9.13 47.47
CA GLY A 872 -11.23 9.62 48.15
C GLY A 872 -10.10 10.10 47.22
N LEU A 873 -10.24 9.95 45.89
CA LEU A 873 -9.31 10.58 44.94
C LEU A 873 -9.51 12.09 44.87
N GLN A 874 -8.45 12.80 44.54
CA GLN A 874 -8.52 14.21 44.14
C GLN A 874 -8.81 14.31 42.63
N PRO A 875 -9.36 15.44 42.13
CA PRO A 875 -9.45 15.65 40.68
C PRO A 875 -8.06 15.53 40.06
N GLY A 876 -7.91 14.71 39.03
CA GLY A 876 -6.59 14.34 38.55
C GLY A 876 -6.56 13.27 37.49
N ARG A 877 -5.38 13.14 36.86
CA ARG A 877 -5.03 12.03 35.97
C ARG A 877 -4.28 10.99 36.79
N TYR A 878 -4.72 9.74 36.69
CA TYR A 878 -4.16 8.59 37.40
C TYR A 878 -3.78 7.52 36.39
N LEU A 879 -2.65 6.85 36.64
CA LEU A 879 -2.17 5.73 35.83
C LEU A 879 -2.05 4.49 36.72
N ALA A 880 -2.45 3.36 36.17
CA ALA A 880 -2.33 2.05 36.78
C ALA A 880 -1.75 1.08 35.77
N THR A 881 -0.94 0.15 36.25
CA THR A 881 -0.48 -1.00 35.47
C THR A 881 -1.28 -2.21 35.91
N VAL A 882 -1.80 -2.95 34.94
CA VAL A 882 -2.42 -4.26 35.18
C VAL A 882 -1.53 -5.31 34.56
N THR A 883 -1.13 -6.30 35.36
CA THR A 883 -0.32 -7.44 34.93
C THR A 883 -1.24 -8.62 34.70
N ILE A 884 -1.17 -9.21 33.50
CA ILE A 884 -1.88 -10.42 33.11
C ILE A 884 -0.84 -11.53 32.97
N GLY A 885 -0.95 -12.55 33.80
CA GLY A 885 -0.09 -13.72 33.79
C GLY A 885 -0.83 -14.96 33.28
N SER A 886 -0.13 -15.77 32.49
CA SER A 886 -0.47 -17.16 32.19
C SER A 886 0.80 -18.00 32.29
N ALA A 887 0.71 -19.33 32.38
CA ALA A 887 1.87 -20.19 32.68
C ALA A 887 3.08 -19.89 31.76
N GLY A 888 4.12 -19.25 32.32
CA GLY A 888 5.35 -18.86 31.61
C GLY A 888 5.24 -17.60 30.73
N GLN A 889 4.12 -16.88 30.76
CA GLN A 889 3.87 -15.69 29.94
C GLN A 889 3.31 -14.55 30.80
N THR A 890 3.92 -13.38 30.68
CA THR A 890 3.44 -12.16 31.33
C THR A 890 3.24 -11.08 30.29
N ARG A 891 2.13 -10.35 30.41
CA ARG A 891 1.84 -9.14 29.64
C ARG A 891 1.31 -8.07 30.57
N GLN A 892 1.49 -6.82 30.19
CA GLN A 892 0.95 -5.69 30.93
C GLN A 892 0.16 -4.75 30.02
N ILE A 893 -0.75 -4.01 30.65
CA ILE A 893 -1.50 -2.92 30.04
C ILE A 893 -1.41 -1.68 30.92
N THR A 894 -1.62 -0.52 30.30
CA THR A 894 -1.74 0.76 31.01
C THR A 894 -3.20 1.17 31.08
N VAL A 895 -3.71 1.37 32.29
CA VAL A 895 -5.05 1.92 32.54
C VAL A 895 -4.91 3.36 33.00
N GLU A 896 -5.54 4.27 32.29
CA GLU A 896 -5.59 5.69 32.61
C GLU A 896 -6.98 6.04 33.14
N LEU A 897 -7.03 6.82 34.21
CA LEU A 897 -8.26 7.40 34.76
C LEU A 897 -8.12 8.92 34.82
N ILE A 898 -9.09 9.62 34.24
CA ILE A 898 -9.33 11.04 34.51
C ILE A 898 -10.46 11.15 35.53
N ALA A 899 -10.11 11.42 36.78
CA ALA A 899 -11.04 11.56 37.90
C ALA A 899 -11.43 13.03 38.10
N GLY A 900 -12.72 13.30 38.30
CA GLY A 900 -13.24 14.65 38.60
C GLY A 900 -13.82 15.40 37.41
N LEU A 901 -14.12 14.71 36.30
CA LEU A 901 -14.99 15.24 35.24
C LEU A 901 -16.44 15.04 35.68
N SER A 902 -17.09 16.11 36.17
CA SER A 902 -18.50 16.02 36.55
C SER A 902 -19.38 15.85 35.31
N GLY A 903 -20.41 15.00 35.41
CA GLY A 903 -21.59 15.05 34.53
C GLY A 903 -22.39 16.36 34.68
N ASP A 904 -21.95 17.24 35.58
CA ASP A 904 -22.43 18.60 35.85
C ASP A 904 -21.40 19.68 35.44
N ALA A 905 -20.40 19.36 34.61
CA ALA A 905 -19.57 20.42 34.04
C ALA A 905 -20.50 21.29 33.17
N PRO A 906 -20.61 22.62 33.40
CA PRO A 906 -21.30 23.46 32.44
C PRO A 906 -20.66 23.20 31.08
N PRO A 907 -21.44 23.13 29.97
CA PRO A 907 -20.82 23.08 28.66
C PRO A 907 -19.80 24.23 28.58
N PRO A 908 -18.64 24.04 27.94
CA PRO A 908 -17.79 25.18 27.62
C PRO A 908 -18.70 26.21 26.94
N LEU A 909 -18.74 27.43 27.47
CA LEU A 909 -19.38 28.52 26.78
C LEU A 909 -18.54 28.71 25.52
N ILE A 910 -19.00 28.17 24.39
CA ILE A 910 -18.35 28.42 23.11
C ILE A 910 -18.69 29.88 22.79
N ALA A 911 -17.77 30.78 23.12
CA ALA A 911 -17.77 32.13 22.59
C ALA A 911 -17.63 31.98 21.06
N PHE A 912 -18.72 32.25 20.35
CA PHE A 912 -18.66 32.46 18.91
C PHE A 912 -18.48 33.95 18.68
N ASP A 913 -17.52 34.28 17.82
CA ASP A 913 -17.17 35.64 17.40
C ASP A 913 -18.42 36.51 17.20
N SER A 914 -18.40 37.70 17.80
CA SER A 914 -19.24 38.81 17.40
C SER A 914 -18.35 40.01 17.06
N PRO A 915 -18.72 40.82 16.06
CA PRO A 915 -17.79 41.72 15.39
C PRO A 915 -17.29 42.83 16.31
N GLU A 916 -16.02 43.21 16.13
CA GLU A 916 -15.34 44.34 16.78
C GLU A 916 -16.26 45.56 16.91
N ALA A 917 -16.81 45.80 18.11
CA ALA A 917 -17.53 47.01 18.43
C ALA A 917 -16.75 47.79 19.50
N THR A 918 -16.10 48.88 19.07
CA THR A 918 -15.49 49.85 19.99
C THR A 918 -16.59 50.51 20.83
N SER A 919 -16.61 50.26 22.14
CA SER A 919 -17.66 50.78 23.03
C SER A 919 -17.52 52.28 23.24
N THR A 920 -18.44 53.08 22.70
CA THR A 920 -18.59 54.52 23.00
C THR A 920 -19.76 54.81 23.95
N GLY A 921 -20.34 53.80 24.59
CA GLY A 921 -21.50 53.95 25.49
C GLY A 921 -21.12 54.33 26.92
N GLN A 922 -21.74 55.39 27.44
CA GLN A 922 -21.66 55.77 28.86
C GLN A 922 -22.33 54.67 29.72
N GLY A 923 -21.53 53.87 30.43
CA GLY A 923 -21.97 52.74 31.25
C GLY A 923 -20.82 51.74 31.45
N VAL A 924 -20.56 50.91 30.44
CA VAL A 924 -19.46 49.91 30.48
C VAL A 924 -18.08 50.55 30.65
N VAL A 925 -17.83 51.69 30.01
CA VAL A 925 -16.55 52.43 30.16
C VAL A 925 -16.37 52.96 31.58
N GLN A 926 -17.45 53.35 32.26
CA GLN A 926 -17.38 53.77 33.65
C GLN A 926 -17.12 52.57 34.57
N TRP A 927 -17.81 51.45 34.34
CA TRP A 927 -17.59 50.19 35.06
C TRP A 927 -16.15 49.67 34.89
N LEU A 928 -15.59 49.68 33.67
CA LEU A 928 -14.19 49.31 33.43
C LEU A 928 -13.22 50.20 34.21
N ASN A 929 -13.45 51.52 34.25
CA ASN A 929 -12.65 52.43 35.07
C ASN A 929 -12.78 52.15 36.58
N GLU A 930 -13.98 51.80 37.05
CA GLU A 930 -14.24 51.47 38.46
C GLU A 930 -13.45 50.23 38.91
N TYR A 931 -13.27 49.25 38.02
CA TYR A 931 -12.48 48.03 38.28
C TYR A 931 -11.03 48.11 37.79
N GLY A 932 -10.57 49.27 37.30
CA GLY A 932 -9.19 49.46 36.85
C GLY A 932 -8.80 48.69 35.58
N VAL A 933 -9.78 48.24 34.80
CA VAL A 933 -9.58 47.60 33.49
C VAL A 933 -9.45 48.68 32.42
N SER A 934 -8.57 48.46 31.42
CA SER A 934 -8.37 49.41 30.33
C SER A 934 -9.69 49.69 29.60
N THR A 935 -10.04 50.97 29.44
CA THR A 935 -11.26 51.41 28.75
C THR A 935 -11.23 51.16 27.23
N ASN A 936 -10.07 50.77 26.69
CA ASN A 936 -9.90 50.35 25.30
C ASN A 936 -9.96 48.82 25.13
N SER A 937 -10.27 48.06 26.19
CA SER A 937 -10.35 46.60 26.10
C SER A 937 -11.52 46.17 25.22
N ALA A 938 -11.31 45.12 24.42
CA ALA A 938 -12.38 44.52 23.63
C ALA A 938 -13.41 43.86 24.55
N SER A 939 -14.68 43.92 24.18
CA SER A 939 -15.80 43.45 25.01
C SER A 939 -15.85 41.92 25.18
N ASP A 940 -15.17 41.19 24.30
CA ASP A 940 -14.97 39.74 24.30
C ASP A 940 -13.68 39.30 25.03
N LEU A 941 -12.90 40.24 25.56
CA LEU A 941 -11.76 39.93 26.41
C LEU A 941 -12.25 39.28 27.71
N ASP A 942 -11.50 38.29 28.18
CA ASP A 942 -11.64 37.68 29.50
C ASP A 942 -10.42 38.12 30.33
N SER A 943 -10.64 39.07 31.25
CA SER A 943 -9.55 39.78 31.93
C SER A 943 -8.95 39.00 33.10
N ASP A 944 -9.70 38.08 33.69
CA ASP A 944 -9.27 37.29 34.85
C ASP A 944 -9.14 35.79 34.55
N GLY A 945 -9.44 35.37 33.32
CA GLY A 945 -9.24 34.01 32.81
C GLY A 945 -10.31 33.04 33.29
N ASP A 946 -11.45 33.55 33.74
CA ASP A 946 -12.53 32.73 34.25
C ASP A 946 -13.45 32.22 33.13
N GLY A 947 -13.25 32.62 31.88
CA GLY A 947 -14.02 32.24 30.70
C GLY A 947 -15.32 33.03 30.50
N MET A 948 -15.53 34.14 31.21
CA MET A 948 -16.58 35.12 30.98
C MET A 948 -15.98 36.34 30.27
N THR A 949 -16.71 36.88 29.30
CA THR A 949 -16.28 38.10 28.60
C THR A 949 -16.59 39.35 29.43
N LEU A 950 -15.83 40.43 29.23
CA LEU A 950 -16.08 41.73 29.88
C LEU A 950 -17.53 42.23 29.68
N LEU A 951 -18.16 41.91 28.54
CA LEU A 951 -19.56 42.23 28.29
C LEU A 951 -20.52 41.41 29.17
N GLU A 952 -20.24 40.12 29.35
CA GLU A 952 -21.03 39.24 30.19
C GLU A 952 -20.91 39.62 31.66
N GLU A 953 -19.71 39.88 32.13
CA GLU A 953 -19.46 40.35 33.48
C GLU A 953 -20.14 41.69 33.75
N TYR A 954 -20.07 42.61 32.77
CA TYR A 954 -20.81 43.86 32.82
C TYR A 954 -22.33 43.63 32.87
N ALA A 955 -22.85 42.68 32.09
CA ALA A 955 -24.28 42.36 32.02
C ALA A 955 -24.82 41.74 33.32
N TYR A 956 -24.02 40.92 33.98
CA TYR A 956 -24.40 40.22 35.22
C TYR A 956 -23.99 40.96 36.49
N ASN A 957 -23.26 42.08 36.35
CA ASN A 957 -22.67 42.88 37.43
C ASN A 957 -21.68 42.07 38.28
N MET A 958 -20.79 41.37 37.59
CA MET A 958 -19.68 40.63 38.16
C MET A 958 -18.43 41.53 38.24
N ASP A 959 -17.40 41.09 38.96
CA ASP A 959 -16.14 41.82 39.13
C ASP A 959 -15.10 41.25 38.15
N PRO A 960 -14.67 42.01 37.11
CA PRO A 960 -13.80 41.54 36.03
C PRO A 960 -12.34 41.32 36.44
N THR A 961 -12.05 41.44 37.74
CA THR A 961 -10.73 41.21 38.32
C THR A 961 -10.69 40.00 39.24
N VAL A 962 -11.83 39.31 39.42
CA VAL A 962 -12.01 38.23 40.37
C VAL A 962 -12.62 37.02 39.67
N ALA A 963 -11.75 36.08 39.28
CA ALA A 963 -12.17 34.88 38.57
C ALA A 963 -13.26 34.10 39.32
N SER A 964 -14.52 34.23 38.88
CA SER A 964 -15.69 33.74 39.59
C SER A 964 -16.90 33.62 38.67
N ARG A 965 -17.47 32.40 38.57
CA ARG A 965 -18.70 32.14 37.82
C ARG A 965 -19.96 32.05 38.68
N GLU A 966 -19.94 32.52 39.93
CA GLU A 966 -21.04 32.29 40.89
C GLU A 966 -22.39 32.86 40.41
N ASP A 967 -22.34 33.97 39.67
CA ASP A 967 -23.50 34.68 39.13
C ASP A 967 -23.72 34.47 37.61
N ALA A 968 -22.96 33.55 37.01
CA ALA A 968 -23.11 33.19 35.61
C ALA A 968 -24.49 32.56 35.33
N PRO A 969 -25.04 32.75 34.13
CA PRO A 969 -26.30 32.13 33.74
C PRO A 969 -26.23 30.61 33.85
N ARG A 970 -27.26 30.00 34.45
CA ARG A 970 -27.31 28.55 34.66
C ARG A 970 -28.70 27.99 34.46
N LEU A 971 -28.74 26.75 33.98
CA LEU A 971 -29.95 25.94 33.96
C LEU A 971 -30.00 25.14 35.27
N GLN A 972 -31.12 25.15 35.98
CA GLN A 972 -31.30 24.37 37.21
C GLN A 972 -32.70 23.78 37.32
N ALA A 973 -32.87 22.79 38.19
CA ALA A 973 -34.19 22.26 38.50
C ALA A 973 -35.08 23.37 39.10
N GLY A 974 -36.33 23.45 38.63
CA GLY A 974 -37.31 24.41 39.13
C GLY A 974 -37.85 24.04 40.50
N PRO A 975 -38.58 24.96 41.17
CA PRO A 975 -39.15 24.74 42.50
C PRO A 975 -40.30 23.72 42.50
N THR A 976 -40.74 23.25 41.32
CA THR A 976 -41.74 22.18 41.16
C THR A 976 -41.07 20.97 40.50
N PRO A 977 -41.28 19.72 40.97
CA PRO A 977 -40.70 18.54 40.36
C PRO A 977 -41.02 18.46 38.86
N GLY A 978 -40.00 18.21 38.04
CA GLY A 978 -40.13 18.08 36.58
C GLY A 978 -40.12 19.40 35.80
N THR A 979 -39.91 20.55 36.45
CA THR A 979 -39.67 21.82 35.74
C THR A 979 -38.20 22.19 35.72
N ILE A 980 -37.78 22.92 34.69
CA ILE A 980 -36.41 23.43 34.52
C ILE A 980 -36.49 24.95 34.47
N HIS A 981 -35.59 25.62 35.16
CA HIS A 981 -35.49 27.08 35.20
C HIS A 981 -34.13 27.54 34.67
N TYR A 982 -34.14 28.56 33.83
CA TYR A 982 -32.96 29.29 33.39
C TYR A 982 -32.79 30.52 34.29
N GLU A 983 -31.68 30.57 35.03
CA GLU A 983 -31.38 31.63 35.99
C GLU A 983 -30.21 32.48 35.58
N PHE A 984 -30.31 33.79 35.77
CA PHE A 984 -29.22 34.74 35.52
C PHE A 984 -29.52 36.08 36.20
N ASN A 985 -28.49 36.90 36.45
CA ASN A 985 -28.69 38.27 36.93
C ASN A 985 -28.95 39.21 35.76
N ARG A 986 -30.08 39.93 35.77
CA ARG A 986 -30.32 40.98 34.77
C ARG A 986 -29.91 42.32 35.36
N ALA A 987 -28.63 42.69 35.29
CA ALA A 987 -28.14 43.84 36.04
C ALA A 987 -28.26 45.19 35.31
N ARG A 988 -28.30 45.18 33.99
CA ARG A 988 -28.27 46.40 33.15
C ARG A 988 -29.59 46.61 32.41
N ALA A 989 -30.09 47.85 32.37
CA ALA A 989 -31.35 48.19 31.70
C ALA A 989 -31.17 48.47 30.20
N GLU A 990 -29.96 48.89 29.84
CA GLU A 990 -29.52 49.28 28.51
C GLU A 990 -29.15 48.10 27.60
N LEU A 991 -28.94 46.90 28.18
CA LEU A 991 -28.69 45.67 27.42
C LEU A 991 -30.00 44.92 27.15
N THR A 992 -30.03 44.20 26.02
CA THR A 992 -31.10 43.25 25.73
C THR A 992 -30.66 41.83 26.05
N TYR A 993 -31.46 41.12 26.85
CA TYR A 993 -31.23 39.75 27.29
C TYR A 993 -32.24 38.84 26.60
N LYS A 994 -31.81 37.88 25.79
CA LYS A 994 -32.69 36.89 25.18
C LYS A 994 -32.36 35.50 25.69
N VAL A 995 -33.30 34.85 26.37
CA VAL A 995 -33.19 33.41 26.62
C VAL A 995 -33.68 32.72 25.35
N GLU A 996 -32.85 31.85 24.78
CA GLU A 996 -33.13 31.17 23.51
C GLU A 996 -32.88 29.68 23.65
N ARG A 997 -33.48 28.89 22.76
CA ARG A 997 -33.31 27.44 22.72
C ARG A 997 -33.07 26.92 21.30
N CYS A 998 -32.45 25.75 21.20
CA CYS A 998 -32.36 24.99 19.94
C CYS A 998 -32.26 23.48 20.24
N THR A 999 -32.41 22.67 19.20
CA THR A 999 -32.24 21.21 19.28
C THR A 999 -30.91 20.74 18.70
N ASP A 1000 -30.27 21.54 17.85
CA ASP A 1000 -28.97 21.24 17.23
C ASP A 1000 -28.12 22.51 17.09
N LEU A 1001 -27.00 22.55 17.83
CA LEU A 1001 -26.01 23.63 17.79
C LEU A 1001 -25.37 23.82 16.40
N ARG A 1002 -25.30 22.78 15.55
CA ARG A 1002 -24.69 22.87 14.20
C ARG A 1002 -25.51 23.70 13.23
N SER A 1003 -26.83 23.77 13.45
CA SER A 1003 -27.77 24.47 12.56
C SER A 1003 -27.73 26.00 12.68
N GLY A 1004 -27.26 26.53 13.82
CA GLY A 1004 -27.31 27.96 14.13
C GLY A 1004 -28.72 28.55 14.33
N ASN A 1005 -29.78 27.75 14.23
CA ASN A 1005 -31.17 28.22 14.33
C ASN A 1005 -31.64 28.25 15.79
N TRP A 1006 -31.68 29.45 16.38
CA TRP A 1006 -32.13 29.66 17.75
C TRP A 1006 -33.54 30.25 17.82
N THR A 1007 -34.39 29.65 18.63
CA THR A 1007 -35.74 30.15 18.93
C THR A 1007 -35.71 30.96 20.22
N THR A 1008 -36.14 32.22 20.18
CA THR A 1008 -36.24 33.03 21.40
C THR A 1008 -37.37 32.53 22.31
N VAL A 1009 -37.02 32.17 23.55
CA VAL A 1009 -37.93 31.75 24.62
C VAL A 1009 -38.48 32.97 25.37
N ALA A 1010 -37.62 33.94 25.69
CA ALA A 1010 -38.04 35.20 26.31
C ALA A 1010 -37.05 36.33 26.00
N THR A 1011 -37.56 37.56 25.88
CA THR A 1011 -36.75 38.78 25.73
C THR A 1011 -36.94 39.67 26.96
N ASN A 1012 -35.83 40.08 27.59
CA ASN A 1012 -35.76 40.86 28.82
C ASN A 1012 -36.63 40.33 29.97
N PRO A 1013 -36.57 39.02 30.30
CA PRO A 1013 -37.36 38.47 31.39
C PRO A 1013 -36.92 39.06 32.74
N GLY A 1014 -37.88 39.22 33.66
CA GLY A 1014 -37.66 39.74 35.01
C GLY A 1014 -37.38 41.25 35.08
N THR A 1015 -37.02 41.72 36.28
CA THR A 1015 -36.77 43.14 36.59
C THR A 1015 -35.26 43.42 36.63
N VAL A 1016 -34.83 44.56 36.09
CA VAL A 1016 -33.42 44.98 36.14
C VAL A 1016 -32.95 45.12 37.60
N GLY A 1017 -31.73 44.68 37.88
CA GLY A 1017 -31.10 44.68 39.20
C GLY A 1017 -31.50 43.48 40.07
N THR A 1018 -32.18 42.47 39.50
CA THR A 1018 -32.60 41.27 40.23
C THR A 1018 -32.18 39.98 39.52
N ARG A 1019 -32.05 38.89 40.28
CA ARG A 1019 -31.87 37.55 39.75
C ARG A 1019 -33.16 37.09 39.07
N VAL A 1020 -33.07 36.77 37.78
CA VAL A 1020 -34.16 36.21 36.99
C VAL A 1020 -34.16 34.70 37.18
N SER A 1021 -35.35 34.11 37.36
CA SER A 1021 -35.57 32.67 37.32
C SER A 1021 -36.73 32.40 36.37
N LEU A 1022 -36.42 31.91 35.17
CA LEU A 1022 -37.38 31.73 34.07
C LEU A 1022 -37.65 30.25 33.86
N ALA A 1023 -38.91 29.81 33.97
CA ALA A 1023 -39.27 28.45 33.58
C ALA A 1023 -39.08 28.26 32.07
N VAL A 1024 -38.36 27.20 31.68
CA VAL A 1024 -38.04 26.89 30.28
C VAL A 1024 -38.38 25.44 29.95
N THR A 1025 -38.73 25.18 28.69
CA THR A 1025 -38.95 23.84 28.16
C THR A 1025 -38.22 23.66 26.83
N PRO A 1026 -37.72 22.44 26.53
CA PRO A 1026 -37.18 22.12 25.20
C PRO A 1026 -38.19 22.39 24.08
N GLU A 1027 -37.73 22.36 22.83
CA GLU A 1027 -38.63 22.45 21.67
C GLU A 1027 -39.71 21.35 21.72
N PRO A 1028 -40.95 21.63 21.26
CA PRO A 1028 -42.00 20.63 21.18
C PRO A 1028 -41.52 19.39 20.43
N GLN A 1029 -41.81 18.20 20.96
CA GLN A 1029 -41.39 16.89 20.42
C GLN A 1029 -39.91 16.51 20.61
N SER A 1030 -39.10 17.31 21.30
CA SER A 1030 -37.72 16.93 21.66
C SER A 1030 -37.61 16.59 23.15
N SER A 1031 -36.97 15.44 23.45
CA SER A 1031 -36.66 15.02 24.83
C SER A 1031 -35.39 15.68 25.39
N CYS A 1032 -34.62 16.37 24.56
CA CYS A 1032 -33.41 17.11 24.91
C CYS A 1032 -33.29 18.39 24.05
N GLY A 1033 -32.51 19.36 24.51
CA GLY A 1033 -32.26 20.61 23.79
C GLY A 1033 -31.26 21.50 24.52
N PHE A 1034 -30.82 22.56 23.84
CA PHE A 1034 -29.87 23.54 24.35
C PHE A 1034 -30.59 24.84 24.69
N PHE A 1035 -30.10 25.55 25.71
CA PHE A 1035 -30.52 26.91 26.04
C PHE A 1035 -29.31 27.82 26.05
N ARG A 1036 -29.51 29.08 25.66
CA ARG A 1036 -28.50 30.15 25.83
C ARG A 1036 -29.14 31.43 26.32
N LEU A 1037 -28.32 32.31 26.86
CA LEU A 1037 -28.64 33.70 27.09
C LEU A 1037 -27.84 34.54 26.10
N ALA A 1038 -28.51 35.13 25.11
CA ALA A 1038 -27.88 36.08 24.21
C ALA A 1038 -27.96 37.49 24.82
N ILE A 1039 -26.81 38.12 25.00
CA ILE A 1039 -26.67 39.52 25.41
C ILE A 1039 -26.43 40.35 24.17
N LEU A 1040 -27.32 41.32 23.94
CA LEU A 1040 -27.27 42.21 22.79
C LEU A 1040 -27.05 43.62 23.32
N TYR A 1041 -25.89 44.18 22.97
CA TYR A 1041 -25.60 45.59 23.13
C TYR A 1041 -26.23 46.36 21.95
N PRO A 1042 -26.95 47.47 22.18
CA PRO A 1042 -27.63 48.23 21.12
C PRO A 1042 -26.69 48.94 20.14
#